data_AF-A0A397RUQ5-F1
#
_entry.id   AF-A0A397RUQ5-F1
#
_cell.length_a   1.000
_cell.length_b   1.000
_cell.length_c   1.000
_cell.angle_alpha   90.00
_cell.angle_beta   90.00
_cell.angle_gamma   90.00
#
_symmetry.space_group_name_H-M   'P 1'
#
loop_
_entity.id
_entity.type
_entity.pdbx_description
1 polymer ?
#
loop_
_entity_poly.entity_id
_entity_poly.type
_entity_poly.pdbx_seq_one_letter_code
_entity_poly.pdbx_strand_id
1 'polypeptide(L)'
;MKKAFKSLLLAGSTGLMVLTLASCGGDSRNSSIPYGENNKYNSDTVIATATNDITNEAMKMTQGQFYSRLRYSANSVVQNNIKKAIYNKEYNAIVDLLLHENLADVANDTKELLTLTKNGESLYNLSETTLDYTGNLSNYNYIRRNIINSISSSLSSSLFSASSAEKIEEMEADDIETYYTKFIEAQSRKGIYITKADLAYTLPTDETDVIVFTNFKNIVENYRALVEGYIITQAEKLSTKNALYQIADEEYIYEYDADTENDDKTKNSSYYLFKEDSLKSSYESNYKTYGEYKAVVIQFNSRREALANVAAVTAALGYSLDKENITDADVQNYYFALYNTTYAYDPAADLLDERFTYTVNKSENELDDLNSSVKTAVTDTLEKGEFFKSPRNLSNKYYMVYHMDTKYDVSLTDEETEYDDLTDEQKAKYDILAKWDAIESQATSYASTNYKSIIYKNLNDDNKDNDLKIYDPVFEYKYYNSYSDVYELIDKADFKNDVIFSYDNKNYTVDDFYKDAATTYATEILTNYFELEYAYSFLDKYLDEDTISSNETAVDDAISNFNNNGNSQYPSSMGLENYLLIAYGYENRDDVVKYYFNANSCLTKYMAETVFEDWAVLNQTKTDEAGKNIYDINSEYETKGVLYNLLTSGNANYSKLFNINLDHILINIDANGDGTPDDPDKFLKDLDDTTKNEFEASVASLAQALYLEATSGLYGDNDYYTILTYLKTAYEEGAKLKTDPTKSWDDYKQFGFLLTVEQLASSGDITQDSVNNFVEPFQEYVKAVYKALSTNKTEIDEDGNFYVYDKDTETGSVLEDAASASLITSKSLCKTVFGYHLLIVNSYSGPDSTDYKKPSDYESSWENDISVTLITDDSDTDEDESIVVHTDAWNENTDQISFNQFFIYYVQKANSATSSLESNISSLCSTLFDSAISKYTGSNFQSYLLLSKLNIQIDATNGPKVATWDSNAGLDVEYFKNTVTNYGEEPEYESWVDGTYNWDRPAK
;
A
#
# COMPACT_ATOMS: atom_id res chain seq x y z
N MET A 1 -56.05 17.75 -36.50
CA MET A 1 -56.68 18.01 -35.18
C MET A 1 -55.82 17.52 -34.00
N LYS A 2 -55.12 16.36 -34.07
CA LYS A 2 -54.23 15.87 -32.99
C LYS A 2 -52.99 16.74 -32.68
N LYS A 3 -52.40 17.45 -33.65
CA LYS A 3 -51.24 18.34 -33.42
C LYS A 3 -51.56 19.63 -32.63
N ALA A 4 -52.79 20.15 -32.74
CA ALA A 4 -53.22 21.37 -32.03
C ALA A 4 -53.67 21.11 -30.59
N PHE A 5 -54.02 19.85 -30.26
CA PHE A 5 -54.39 19.45 -28.90
C PHE A 5 -53.14 19.15 -28.03
N LYS A 6 -52.05 18.64 -28.63
CA LYS A 6 -50.75 18.45 -27.95
C LYS A 6 -50.08 19.76 -27.56
N SER A 7 -50.17 20.82 -28.37
CA SER A 7 -49.59 22.14 -28.05
C SER A 7 -50.39 22.90 -26.99
N LEU A 8 -51.71 22.67 -26.89
CA LEU A 8 -52.56 23.26 -25.84
C LEU A 8 -52.42 22.53 -24.49
N LEU A 9 -52.15 21.22 -24.50
CA LEU A 9 -51.87 20.43 -23.30
C LEU A 9 -50.47 20.70 -22.75
N LEU A 10 -49.46 20.89 -23.62
CA LEU A 10 -48.10 21.27 -23.22
C LEU A 10 -48.06 22.69 -22.62
N ALA A 11 -48.79 23.65 -23.20
CA ALA A 11 -48.90 25.00 -22.62
C ALA A 11 -49.75 25.04 -21.33
N GLY A 12 -50.68 24.10 -21.17
CA GLY A 12 -51.51 23.95 -19.96
C GLY A 12 -50.79 23.29 -18.79
N SER A 13 -49.82 22.40 -19.04
CA SER A 13 -49.01 21.75 -18.00
C SER A 13 -47.85 22.62 -17.52
N THR A 14 -47.20 23.39 -18.39
CA THR A 14 -46.16 24.36 -17.97
C THR A 14 -46.76 25.50 -17.12
N GLY A 15 -48.02 25.87 -17.37
CA GLY A 15 -48.72 26.90 -16.58
C GLY A 15 -49.20 26.44 -15.20
N LEU A 16 -49.39 25.13 -14.97
CA LEU A 16 -49.82 24.60 -13.67
C LEU A 16 -48.65 24.18 -12.76
N MET A 17 -47.51 23.74 -13.32
CA MET A 17 -46.30 23.42 -12.51
C MET A 17 -45.59 24.68 -11.97
N VAL A 18 -45.70 25.83 -12.65
CA VAL A 18 -45.16 27.11 -12.15
C VAL A 18 -45.99 27.69 -10.98
N LEU A 19 -47.20 27.17 -10.72
CA LEU A 19 -48.11 27.70 -9.68
C LEU A 19 -48.23 26.82 -8.43
N THR A 20 -47.64 25.63 -8.38
CA THR A 20 -47.65 24.77 -7.18
C THR A 20 -46.33 24.74 -6.39
N LEU A 21 -45.29 25.44 -6.85
CA LEU A 21 -44.07 25.71 -6.06
C LEU A 21 -44.21 26.89 -5.08
N ALA A 22 -45.38 27.53 -5.01
CA ALA A 22 -45.60 28.76 -4.24
C ALA A 22 -46.36 28.56 -2.90
N SER A 23 -46.56 27.33 -2.40
CA SER A 23 -47.26 27.15 -1.12
C SER A 23 -46.73 26.00 -0.26
N CYS A 24 -45.54 26.19 0.31
CA CYS A 24 -45.17 25.69 1.63
C CYS A 24 -44.13 26.67 2.21
N GLY A 25 -44.55 27.54 3.11
CA GLY A 25 -43.72 28.58 3.72
C GLY A 25 -42.77 28.03 4.78
N GLY A 26 -41.70 27.37 4.34
CA GLY A 26 -40.45 27.27 5.09
C GLY A 26 -39.40 28.14 4.40
N ASP A 27 -38.62 28.90 5.17
CA ASP A 27 -37.51 29.72 4.65
C ASP A 27 -36.46 28.83 3.97
N SER A 28 -36.65 28.51 2.69
CA SER A 28 -35.68 27.73 1.94
C SER A 28 -34.40 28.56 1.76
N ARG A 29 -33.26 27.99 2.15
CA ARG A 29 -31.93 28.62 2.07
C ARG A 29 -31.33 28.60 0.66
N ASN A 30 -32.14 28.40 -0.38
CA ASN A 30 -31.67 28.32 -1.76
C ASN A 30 -31.02 29.67 -2.17
N SER A 31 -29.70 29.70 -2.22
CA SER A 31 -28.92 30.73 -2.91
C SER A 31 -28.47 30.13 -4.24
N SER A 32 -28.83 30.78 -5.34
CA SER A 32 -28.25 30.50 -6.66
C SER A 32 -26.73 30.54 -6.57
N ILE A 33 -26.03 29.75 -7.40
CA ILE A 33 -24.56 29.66 -7.43
C ILE A 33 -23.91 31.04 -7.18
N PRO A 34 -23.01 31.15 -6.21
CA PRO A 34 -22.21 32.36 -6.07
C PRO A 34 -21.25 32.46 -7.27
N TYR A 35 -21.60 33.29 -8.27
CA TYR A 35 -20.77 33.55 -9.47
C TYR A 35 -19.82 34.75 -9.29
N GLY A 36 -19.39 35.03 -8.05
CA GLY A 36 -18.48 36.12 -7.71
C GLY A 36 -19.10 37.52 -7.85
N GLU A 37 -18.30 38.56 -7.64
CA GLU A 37 -18.76 39.96 -7.73
C GLU A 37 -19.42 40.25 -9.09
N ASN A 38 -20.61 40.88 -9.07
CA ASN A 38 -21.33 41.37 -10.26
C ASN A 38 -21.72 40.29 -11.32
N ASN A 39 -21.91 39.02 -10.95
CA ASN A 39 -22.14 37.92 -11.91
C ASN A 39 -21.03 37.86 -12.98
N LYS A 40 -19.78 38.02 -12.55
CA LYS A 40 -18.60 37.99 -13.42
C LYS A 40 -18.52 36.72 -14.26
N TYR A 41 -19.02 35.60 -13.73
CA TYR A 41 -19.19 34.36 -14.49
C TYR A 41 -20.60 34.30 -15.07
N ASN A 42 -20.71 34.47 -16.39
CA ASN A 42 -21.98 34.31 -17.10
C ASN A 42 -22.18 32.83 -17.39
N SER A 43 -23.19 32.23 -16.74
CA SER A 43 -23.51 30.79 -16.78
C SER A 43 -23.50 30.19 -18.18
N ASP A 44 -23.90 30.96 -19.19
CA ASP A 44 -24.08 30.49 -20.58
C ASP A 44 -22.81 30.61 -21.43
N THR A 45 -21.74 31.21 -20.88
CA THR A 45 -20.48 31.40 -21.60
C THR A 45 -19.80 30.06 -21.80
N VAL A 46 -19.50 29.73 -23.05
CA VAL A 46 -18.77 28.50 -23.40
C VAL A 46 -17.30 28.67 -23.01
N ILE A 47 -16.78 27.72 -22.23
CA ILE A 47 -15.38 27.73 -21.78
C ILE A 47 -14.52 26.66 -22.44
N ALA A 48 -15.16 25.63 -22.99
CA ALA A 48 -14.49 24.55 -23.67
C ALA A 48 -15.42 23.94 -24.70
N THR A 49 -14.84 23.38 -25.75
CA THR A 49 -15.54 22.65 -26.79
C THR A 49 -14.79 21.37 -27.12
N ALA A 50 -15.52 20.29 -27.41
CA ALA A 50 -14.93 19.08 -27.97
C ALA A 50 -15.55 18.81 -29.34
N THR A 51 -14.70 18.54 -30.32
CA THR A 51 -15.14 18.01 -31.62
C THR A 51 -14.86 16.52 -31.66
N ASN A 52 -15.86 15.72 -32.05
CA ASN A 52 -15.64 14.32 -32.37
C ASN A 52 -15.30 14.15 -33.86
N ASP A 53 -14.50 13.15 -34.19
CA ASP A 53 -14.04 12.91 -35.57
C ASP A 53 -15.14 12.35 -36.48
N ILE A 54 -16.26 11.86 -35.92
CA ILE A 54 -17.33 11.14 -36.64
C ILE A 54 -18.47 12.08 -37.07
N THR A 55 -18.99 12.90 -36.15
CA THR A 55 -20.18 13.74 -36.41
C THR A 55 -19.84 15.20 -36.73
N ASN A 56 -18.62 15.66 -36.39
CA ASN A 56 -18.21 17.07 -36.42
C ASN A 56 -19.13 18.02 -35.63
N GLU A 57 -20.03 17.51 -34.77
CA GLU A 57 -20.80 18.37 -33.87
C GLU A 57 -19.94 18.79 -32.69
N ALA A 58 -19.91 20.10 -32.42
CA ALA A 58 -19.16 20.66 -31.32
C ALA A 58 -19.96 20.54 -30.02
N MET A 59 -19.55 19.61 -29.16
CA MET A 59 -19.97 19.57 -27.76
C MET A 59 -19.40 20.78 -27.03
N LYS A 60 -20.18 21.38 -26.13
CA LYS A 60 -19.78 22.62 -25.46
C LYS A 60 -19.99 22.48 -23.97
N MET A 61 -19.04 23.00 -23.20
CA MET A 61 -19.18 23.16 -21.77
C MET A 61 -19.30 24.64 -21.45
N THR A 62 -20.29 24.98 -20.63
CA THR A 62 -20.54 26.35 -20.18
C THR A 62 -19.89 26.63 -18.82
N GLN A 63 -19.71 27.91 -18.47
CA GLN A 63 -19.21 28.32 -17.15
C GLN A 63 -20.08 27.77 -16.02
N GLY A 64 -21.41 27.80 -16.16
CA GLY A 64 -22.33 27.30 -15.14
C GLY A 64 -22.10 25.83 -14.83
N GLN A 65 -22.03 24.99 -15.88
CA GLN A 65 -21.78 23.56 -15.74
C GLN A 65 -20.42 23.25 -15.09
N PHE A 66 -19.38 23.99 -15.48
CA PHE A 66 -18.04 23.78 -14.95
C PHE A 66 -17.89 24.18 -13.50
N TYR A 67 -18.39 25.35 -13.12
CA TYR A 67 -18.28 25.83 -11.75
C TYR A 67 -19.19 25.08 -10.78
N SER A 68 -20.37 24.60 -11.22
CA SER A 68 -21.20 23.66 -10.45
C SER A 68 -20.41 22.38 -10.12
N ARG A 69 -19.78 21.77 -11.13
CA ARG A 69 -18.99 20.54 -10.95
C ARG A 69 -17.77 20.77 -10.06
N LEU A 70 -17.08 21.91 -10.17
CA LEU A 70 -15.98 22.28 -9.27
C LEU A 70 -16.46 22.39 -7.81
N ARG A 71 -17.62 23.01 -7.59
CA ARG A 71 -18.21 23.16 -6.25
C ARG A 71 -18.55 21.81 -5.61
N TYR A 72 -18.97 20.83 -6.41
CA TYR A 72 -19.16 19.45 -5.95
C TYR A 72 -17.84 18.78 -5.56
N SER A 73 -16.86 18.76 -6.46
CA SER A 73 -15.61 17.99 -6.31
C SER A 73 -14.62 18.59 -5.32
N ALA A 74 -14.60 19.92 -5.14
CA ALA A 74 -13.55 20.62 -4.40
C ALA A 74 -13.89 20.97 -2.94
N ASN A 75 -14.72 20.17 -2.26
CA ASN A 75 -15.00 20.39 -0.82
C ASN A 75 -13.73 20.33 0.04
N SER A 76 -12.80 19.43 -0.30
CA SER A 76 -11.48 19.32 0.34
C SER A 76 -10.68 20.62 0.29
N VAL A 77 -10.77 21.38 -0.81
CA VAL A 77 -10.09 22.67 -0.99
C VAL A 77 -10.63 23.70 0.01
N VAL A 78 -11.95 23.73 0.22
CA VAL A 78 -12.56 24.63 1.21
C VAL A 78 -12.16 24.24 2.63
N GLN A 79 -12.22 22.95 2.98
CA GLN A 79 -11.81 22.48 4.31
C GLN A 79 -10.33 22.78 4.60
N ASN A 80 -9.45 22.55 3.62
CA ASN A 80 -8.03 22.86 3.74
C ASN A 80 -7.79 24.36 3.89
N ASN A 81 -8.52 25.21 3.14
CA ASN A 81 -8.39 26.66 3.27
C ASN A 81 -8.97 27.19 4.60
N ILE A 82 -10.03 26.60 5.14
CA ILE A 82 -10.51 26.90 6.49
C ILE A 82 -9.44 26.58 7.53
N LYS A 83 -8.87 25.35 7.49
CA LYS A 83 -7.77 24.95 8.38
C LYS A 83 -6.55 25.86 8.22
N LYS A 84 -6.17 26.19 6.99
CA LYS A 84 -5.07 27.11 6.69
C LYS A 84 -5.33 28.51 7.22
N ALA A 85 -6.56 29.00 7.16
CA ALA A 85 -6.93 30.30 7.74
C ALA A 85 -6.86 30.28 9.29
N ILE A 86 -7.36 29.21 9.90
CA ILE A 86 -7.32 28.98 11.36
C ILE A 86 -5.87 28.89 11.86
N TYR A 87 -5.05 28.07 11.21
CA TYR A 87 -3.66 27.79 11.57
C TYR A 87 -2.67 28.62 10.74
N ASN A 88 -3.04 29.81 10.27
CA ASN A 88 -2.23 30.57 9.30
C ASN A 88 -0.82 30.89 9.82
N LYS A 89 -0.67 31.13 11.13
CA LYS A 89 0.64 31.43 11.74
C LYS A 89 1.53 30.19 11.69
N GLU A 90 1.02 29.05 12.15
CA GLU A 90 1.70 27.77 12.17
C GLU A 90 1.98 27.26 10.76
N TYR A 91 1.04 27.39 9.83
CA TYR A 91 1.22 27.03 8.43
C TYR A 91 2.41 27.79 7.82
N ASN A 92 2.45 29.12 7.99
CA ASN A 92 3.56 29.91 7.47
C ASN A 92 4.89 29.57 8.17
N ALA A 93 4.87 29.26 9.47
CA ALA A 93 6.05 28.80 10.20
C ALA A 93 6.59 27.47 9.67
N ILE A 94 5.71 26.49 9.39
CA ILE A 94 6.11 25.21 8.78
C ILE A 94 6.66 25.44 7.37
N VAL A 95 6.01 26.25 6.55
CA VAL A 95 6.51 26.55 5.20
C VAL A 95 7.89 27.23 5.25
N ASP A 96 8.06 28.23 6.10
CA ASP A 96 9.33 28.94 6.31
C ASP A 96 10.45 27.98 6.73
N LEU A 97 10.13 27.05 7.64
CA LEU A 97 11.04 25.98 8.10
C LEU A 97 11.45 25.01 6.98
N LEU A 98 10.51 24.64 6.10
CA LEU A 98 10.78 23.71 5.00
C LEU A 98 11.64 24.32 3.90
N LEU A 99 11.51 25.63 3.67
CA LEU A 99 12.23 26.36 2.61
C LEU A 99 13.65 26.78 3.00
N HIS A 100 13.93 26.92 4.30
CA HIS A 100 15.22 27.39 4.83
C HIS A 100 15.99 26.27 5.53
N GLU A 101 17.25 26.08 5.15
CA GLU A 101 18.13 25.07 5.76
C GLU A 101 18.82 25.60 7.01
N ASN A 102 18.97 26.92 7.15
CA ASN A 102 19.64 27.54 8.30
C ASN A 102 18.62 28.31 9.15
N LEU A 103 18.76 28.24 10.47
CA LEU A 103 17.95 28.99 11.43
C LEU A 103 18.10 30.50 11.22
N ALA A 104 19.28 30.96 10.79
CA ALA A 104 19.53 32.38 10.52
C ALA A 104 18.55 32.97 9.49
N ASP A 105 18.10 32.16 8.53
CA ASP A 105 17.23 32.57 7.43
C ASP A 105 15.73 32.50 7.78
N VAL A 106 15.39 31.89 8.91
CA VAL A 106 14.01 31.74 9.40
C VAL A 106 13.51 32.99 10.13
N ALA A 107 12.26 33.37 9.93
CA ALA A 107 11.65 34.54 10.55
C ALA A 107 11.57 34.43 12.08
N ASN A 108 11.65 35.57 12.80
CA ASN A 108 11.60 35.57 14.27
C ASN A 108 10.26 35.06 14.82
N ASP A 109 9.15 35.41 14.17
CA ASP A 109 7.82 34.93 14.58
C ASP A 109 7.71 33.40 14.41
N THR A 110 8.34 32.84 13.37
CA THR A 110 8.48 31.38 13.18
C THR A 110 9.27 30.77 14.33
N LYS A 111 10.40 31.39 14.70
CA LYS A 111 11.25 30.93 15.82
C LYS A 111 10.47 30.87 17.14
N GLU A 112 9.68 31.89 17.44
CA GLU A 112 8.85 31.95 18.66
C GLU A 112 7.77 30.87 18.69
N LEU A 113 7.13 30.59 17.55
CA LEU A 113 6.12 29.52 17.45
C LEU A 113 6.74 28.12 17.62
N LEU A 114 7.97 27.95 17.12
CA LEU A 114 8.69 26.68 17.18
C LEU A 114 9.30 26.40 18.55
N THR A 115 9.29 27.31 19.53
CA THR A 115 9.86 27.09 20.87
C THR A 115 8.85 26.73 21.96
N LEU A 116 7.54 26.76 21.64
CA LEU A 116 6.41 26.60 22.56
C LEU A 116 6.53 27.55 23.77
N THR A 117 5.86 28.71 23.72
CA THR A 117 6.04 29.78 24.72
C THR A 117 4.80 29.99 25.58
N LYS A 118 4.93 29.95 26.91
CA LYS A 118 3.86 30.22 27.90
C LYS A 118 4.32 31.33 28.84
N ASN A 119 3.49 32.37 29.02
CA ASN A 119 3.80 33.52 29.89
C ASN A 119 5.15 34.22 29.62
N GLY A 120 5.65 34.16 28.38
CA GLY A 120 6.95 34.71 27.98
C GLY A 120 8.15 33.79 28.28
N GLU A 121 7.91 32.59 28.80
CA GLU A 121 8.91 31.54 28.98
C GLU A 121 8.73 30.48 27.89
N SER A 122 9.79 30.24 27.11
CA SER A 122 9.80 29.17 26.12
C SER A 122 10.16 27.84 26.78
N LEU A 123 9.53 26.75 26.34
CA LEU A 123 9.89 25.40 26.78
C LEU A 123 11.36 25.09 26.45
N TYR A 124 11.85 25.60 25.32
CA TYR A 124 13.23 25.46 24.88
C TYR A 124 13.70 26.62 23.98
N ASN A 125 15.00 26.67 23.66
CA ASN A 125 15.59 27.65 22.76
C ASN A 125 15.83 27.05 21.36
N LEU A 126 16.05 27.84 20.30
CA LEU A 126 16.48 27.33 18.99
C LEU A 126 17.97 27.59 18.76
N SER A 127 18.70 26.59 18.26
CA SER A 127 20.05 26.75 17.72
C SER A 127 20.30 25.84 16.51
N GLU A 128 21.27 26.23 15.67
CA GLU A 128 21.72 25.44 14.49
C GLU A 128 22.66 24.29 14.87
N THR A 129 23.24 24.34 16.07
CA THR A 129 24.07 23.25 16.58
C THR A 129 23.15 22.11 17.03
N THR A 130 23.20 20.99 16.33
CA THR A 130 22.82 19.69 16.91
C THR A 130 23.75 19.48 18.09
N LEU A 131 23.28 19.48 19.33
CA LEU A 131 24.13 19.06 20.44
C LEU A 131 23.43 17.95 21.21
N ASP A 132 23.93 16.74 20.91
CA ASP A 132 24.48 15.73 21.84
C ASP A 132 24.04 15.86 23.30
N TYR A 133 23.87 14.72 23.96
CA TYR A 133 23.20 14.39 25.22
C TYR A 133 23.51 15.29 26.46
N THR A 134 24.28 16.38 26.33
CA THR A 134 24.81 17.27 27.38
C THR A 134 24.03 18.57 27.65
N GLY A 135 22.80 18.76 27.16
CA GLY A 135 21.83 19.63 27.85
C GLY A 135 21.71 21.10 27.43
N ASN A 136 21.37 21.35 26.17
CA ASN A 136 20.49 22.46 25.79
C ASN A 136 19.54 21.92 24.71
N LEU A 137 18.21 22.00 24.93
CA LEU A 137 17.20 21.53 23.96
C LEU A 137 17.12 22.50 22.76
N SER A 138 18.23 22.73 22.08
CA SER A 138 18.43 23.81 21.11
C SER A 138 18.55 23.29 19.68
N ASN A 139 17.50 22.67 19.11
CA ASN A 139 17.71 21.83 17.93
C ASN A 139 16.77 22.13 16.75
N TYR A 140 17.07 23.22 16.03
CA TYR A 140 16.38 23.60 14.80
C TYR A 140 16.40 22.48 13.75
N ASN A 141 17.57 21.85 13.57
CA ASN A 141 17.77 20.77 12.59
C ASN A 141 16.93 19.54 12.92
N TYR A 142 16.78 19.20 14.21
CA TYR A 142 15.94 18.08 14.64
C TYR A 142 14.46 18.32 14.34
N ILE A 143 13.93 19.50 14.69
CA ILE A 143 12.53 19.84 14.42
C ILE A 143 12.26 19.83 12.91
N ARG A 144 13.15 20.46 12.14
CA ARG A 144 13.09 20.48 10.67
C ARG A 144 13.11 19.07 10.09
N ARG A 145 14.07 18.24 10.51
CA ARG A 145 14.22 16.85 10.05
C ARG A 145 12.97 16.03 10.36
N ASN A 146 12.43 16.10 11.57
CA ASN A 146 11.23 15.34 11.93
C ASN A 146 10.01 15.73 11.10
N ILE A 147 9.85 17.01 10.78
CA ILE A 147 8.76 17.49 9.92
C ILE A 147 8.97 17.01 8.47
N ILE A 148 10.19 17.13 7.93
CA ILE A 148 10.53 16.60 6.59
C ILE A 148 10.27 15.10 6.53
N ASN A 149 10.71 14.35 7.54
CA ASN A 149 10.53 12.91 7.64
C ASN A 149 9.04 12.56 7.65
N SER A 150 8.22 13.24 8.47
CA SER A 150 6.78 12.97 8.54
C SER A 150 6.05 13.25 7.22
N ILE A 151 6.41 14.34 6.52
CA ILE A 151 5.83 14.66 5.21
C ILE A 151 6.34 13.67 4.15
N SER A 152 7.63 13.31 4.19
CA SER A 152 8.24 12.38 3.24
C SER A 152 7.68 10.97 3.39
N SER A 153 7.42 10.48 4.62
CA SER A 153 6.73 9.21 4.84
C SER A 153 5.32 9.23 4.24
N SER A 154 4.57 10.34 4.42
CA SER A 154 3.22 10.47 3.87
C SER A 154 3.22 10.50 2.34
N LEU A 155 4.19 11.19 1.74
CA LEU A 155 4.39 11.23 0.28
C LEU A 155 4.85 9.86 -0.24
N SER A 156 5.75 9.16 0.46
CA SER A 156 6.22 7.82 0.10
C SER A 156 5.08 6.81 0.14
N SER A 157 4.22 6.86 1.16
CA SER A 157 3.01 6.01 1.21
C SER A 157 2.07 6.27 0.05
N SER A 158 1.99 7.51 -0.42
CA SER A 158 1.14 7.85 -1.57
C SER A 158 1.76 7.41 -2.90
N LEU A 159 3.09 7.38 -2.99
CA LEU A 159 3.83 6.99 -4.18
C LEU A 159 3.99 5.46 -4.31
N PHE A 160 4.53 4.81 -3.27
CA PHE A 160 4.93 3.40 -3.28
C PHE A 160 3.98 2.48 -2.52
N SER A 161 2.91 3.00 -1.91
CA SER A 161 2.08 2.25 -0.95
C SER A 161 2.86 1.71 0.26
N ALA A 162 4.05 2.27 0.52
CA ALA A 162 4.92 1.93 1.65
C ALA A 162 5.55 3.20 2.22
N SER A 163 5.82 3.21 3.53
CA SER A 163 6.42 4.36 4.24
C SER A 163 7.85 4.11 4.71
N SER A 164 8.29 2.86 4.76
CA SER A 164 9.60 2.43 5.23
C SER A 164 10.60 2.31 4.09
N ALA A 165 11.85 2.63 4.39
CA ALA A 165 12.96 2.46 3.46
C ALA A 165 13.21 0.97 3.17
N GLU A 166 13.16 0.12 4.21
CA GLU A 166 13.35 -1.33 4.10
C GLU A 166 12.41 -1.95 3.06
N LYS A 167 11.11 -1.66 3.16
CA LYS A 167 10.11 -2.21 2.23
C LYS A 167 10.29 -1.74 0.78
N ILE A 168 10.90 -0.58 0.57
CA ILE A 168 11.13 -0.02 -0.77
C ILE A 168 12.48 -0.49 -1.32
N GLU A 169 13.45 -0.79 -0.45
CA GLU A 169 14.70 -1.48 -0.82
C GLU A 169 14.45 -2.93 -1.26
N GLU A 170 13.45 -3.58 -0.67
CA GLU A 170 12.96 -4.91 -1.05
C GLU A 170 12.13 -4.93 -2.34
N MET A 171 11.76 -3.76 -2.90
CA MET A 171 10.99 -3.70 -4.15
C MET A 171 11.88 -3.88 -5.37
N GLU A 172 11.39 -4.66 -6.33
CA GLU A 172 12.04 -4.78 -7.63
C GLU A 172 11.98 -3.47 -8.42
N ALA A 173 12.97 -3.27 -9.30
CA ALA A 173 13.07 -2.05 -10.10
C ALA A 173 11.81 -1.79 -10.95
N ASP A 174 11.18 -2.85 -11.45
CA ASP A 174 9.97 -2.79 -12.27
C ASP A 174 8.73 -2.41 -11.44
N ASP A 175 8.66 -2.85 -10.18
CA ASP A 175 7.59 -2.45 -9.24
C ASP A 175 7.70 -0.96 -8.92
N ILE A 176 8.92 -0.49 -8.63
CA ILE A 176 9.22 0.92 -8.39
C ILE A 176 8.79 1.77 -9.60
N GLU A 177 9.11 1.34 -10.82
CA GLU A 177 8.71 2.03 -12.05
C GLU A 177 7.18 2.06 -12.22
N THR A 178 6.51 0.96 -11.90
CA THR A 178 5.05 0.86 -11.92
C THR A 178 4.40 1.84 -10.94
N TYR A 179 4.93 1.96 -9.71
CA TYR A 179 4.45 2.93 -8.73
C TYR A 179 4.65 4.38 -9.17
N TYR A 180 5.84 4.70 -9.73
CA TYR A 180 6.10 6.01 -10.31
C TYR A 180 5.09 6.35 -11.40
N THR A 181 4.87 5.43 -12.33
CA THR A 181 3.94 5.61 -13.45
C THR A 181 2.54 5.89 -12.93
N LYS A 182 2.00 5.01 -12.05
CA LYS A 182 0.67 5.18 -11.45
C LYS A 182 0.51 6.50 -10.71
N PHE A 183 1.51 6.89 -9.92
CA PHE A 183 1.46 8.14 -9.16
C PHE A 183 1.51 9.36 -10.07
N ILE A 184 2.46 9.42 -11.01
CA ILE A 184 2.60 10.54 -11.96
C ILE A 184 1.34 10.69 -12.82
N GLU A 185 0.76 9.58 -13.28
CA GLU A 185 -0.53 9.57 -13.99
C GLU A 185 -1.65 10.17 -13.14
N ALA A 186 -1.77 9.73 -11.88
CA ALA A 186 -2.80 10.23 -10.97
C ALA A 186 -2.65 11.73 -10.67
N GLN A 187 -1.42 12.24 -10.57
CA GLN A 187 -1.17 13.67 -10.37
C GLN A 187 -1.39 14.48 -11.65
N SER A 188 -1.04 13.93 -12.82
CA SER A 188 -1.23 14.58 -14.12
C SER A 188 -2.73 14.77 -14.45
N ARG A 189 -3.58 13.81 -14.07
CA ARG A 189 -5.05 13.95 -14.14
C ARG A 189 -5.59 15.11 -13.30
N LYS A 190 -4.87 15.50 -12.25
CA LYS A 190 -5.17 16.67 -11.40
C LYS A 190 -4.52 17.96 -11.90
N GLY A 191 -3.81 17.93 -13.03
CA GLY A 191 -3.07 19.07 -13.58
C GLY A 191 -1.72 19.34 -12.89
N ILE A 192 -1.21 18.39 -12.10
CA ILE A 192 0.11 18.47 -11.46
C ILE A 192 1.10 17.65 -12.30
N TYR A 193 1.89 18.34 -13.10
CA TYR A 193 2.89 17.71 -13.98
C TYR A 193 4.23 17.58 -13.24
N ILE A 194 4.58 16.35 -12.89
CA ILE A 194 5.80 16.00 -12.18
C ILE A 194 6.52 14.87 -12.91
N THR A 195 7.84 14.85 -12.81
CA THR A 195 8.67 13.78 -13.37
C THR A 195 9.21 12.89 -12.26
N LYS A 196 9.67 11.69 -12.61
CA LYS A 196 10.42 10.81 -11.71
C LYS A 196 11.63 11.53 -11.09
N ALA A 197 12.29 12.41 -11.85
CA ALA A 197 13.44 13.19 -11.36
C ALA A 197 13.05 14.21 -10.28
N ASP A 198 11.85 14.78 -10.36
CA ASP A 198 11.32 15.69 -9.32
C ASP A 198 11.06 14.97 -7.99
N LEU A 199 10.74 13.67 -8.07
CA LEU A 199 10.47 12.77 -6.95
C LEU A 199 11.67 11.91 -6.54
N ALA A 200 12.89 12.28 -6.98
CA ALA A 200 14.09 11.54 -6.61
C ALA A 200 14.23 11.44 -5.08
N TYR A 201 14.57 10.25 -4.60
CA TYR A 201 14.76 9.94 -3.19
C TYR A 201 16.09 9.25 -2.95
N THR A 202 16.52 9.26 -1.69
CA THR A 202 17.66 8.47 -1.20
C THR A 202 17.20 7.58 -0.07
N LEU A 203 17.65 6.33 -0.09
CA LEU A 203 17.54 5.45 1.06
C LEU A 203 18.53 5.90 2.15
N PRO A 204 18.13 5.85 3.43
CA PRO A 204 18.98 6.21 4.56
C PRO A 204 20.19 5.27 4.66
N THR A 205 21.34 5.79 5.09
CA THR A 205 22.56 5.00 5.36
C THR A 205 22.68 4.55 6.82
N ASP A 206 21.75 5.01 7.66
CA ASP A 206 21.77 4.90 9.13
C ASP A 206 20.40 4.37 9.61
N GLU A 207 20.27 3.94 10.87
CA GLU A 207 19.11 3.28 11.51
C GLU A 207 17.72 3.96 11.40
N THR A 208 17.60 5.10 10.74
CA THR A 208 16.30 5.73 10.51
C THR A 208 15.65 5.12 9.26
N ASP A 209 14.62 4.29 9.44
CA ASP A 209 13.81 3.66 8.37
C ASP A 209 12.88 4.66 7.62
N VAL A 210 13.40 5.86 7.30
CA VAL A 210 12.62 6.94 6.67
C VAL A 210 13.24 7.37 5.35
N ILE A 211 12.41 7.39 4.31
CA ILE A 211 12.78 7.88 2.98
C ILE A 211 12.79 9.41 2.97
N VAL A 212 13.86 9.97 2.42
CA VAL A 212 14.00 11.41 2.23
C VAL A 212 14.10 11.71 0.74
N PHE A 213 13.17 12.55 0.25
CA PHE A 213 13.19 13.04 -1.12
C PHE A 213 14.33 14.05 -1.29
N THR A 214 15.27 13.76 -2.19
CA THR A 214 16.46 14.59 -2.42
C THR A 214 16.09 15.99 -2.91
N ASN A 215 14.97 16.09 -3.63
CA ASN A 215 14.42 17.35 -4.16
C ASN A 215 13.27 17.90 -3.31
N PHE A 216 13.18 17.58 -2.01
CA PHE A 216 12.04 17.97 -1.17
C PHE A 216 11.74 19.47 -1.18
N LYS A 217 12.77 20.33 -1.15
CA LYS A 217 12.59 21.79 -1.26
C LYS A 217 11.91 22.18 -2.58
N ASN A 218 12.34 21.59 -3.70
CA ASN A 218 11.73 21.80 -5.02
C ASN A 218 10.25 21.37 -5.03
N ILE A 219 9.93 20.25 -4.36
CA ILE A 219 8.55 19.79 -4.18
C ILE A 219 7.73 20.85 -3.44
N VAL A 220 8.24 21.42 -2.35
CA VAL A 220 7.55 22.47 -1.57
C VAL A 220 7.43 23.80 -2.34
N GLU A 221 8.41 24.16 -3.17
CA GLU A 221 8.42 25.40 -3.94
C GLU A 221 7.53 25.33 -5.19
N ASN A 222 7.70 24.30 -6.01
CA ASN A 222 7.12 24.22 -7.35
C ASN A 222 5.92 23.25 -7.44
N TYR A 223 5.84 22.27 -6.54
CA TYR A 223 4.78 21.26 -6.53
C TYR A 223 4.03 21.23 -5.20
N ARG A 224 3.90 22.39 -4.55
CA ARG A 224 3.31 22.53 -3.21
C ARG A 224 1.95 21.83 -3.07
N ALA A 225 1.14 21.83 -4.12
CA ALA A 225 -0.15 21.15 -4.15
C ALA A 225 -0.07 19.65 -3.78
N LEU A 226 1.06 18.98 -4.02
CA LEU A 226 1.29 17.58 -3.63
C LEU A 226 1.42 17.39 -2.12
N VAL A 227 1.94 18.39 -1.41
CA VAL A 227 2.29 18.29 0.01
C VAL A 227 1.52 19.26 0.90
N GLU A 228 0.67 20.12 0.32
CA GLU A 228 -0.09 21.17 1.02
C GLU A 228 -0.93 20.58 2.16
N GLY A 229 -1.63 19.47 1.92
CA GLY A 229 -2.41 18.77 2.96
C GLY A 229 -1.54 18.30 4.13
N TYR A 230 -0.35 17.77 3.85
CA TYR A 230 0.59 17.34 4.89
C TYR A 230 1.16 18.53 5.67
N ILE A 231 1.45 19.66 5.00
CA ILE A 231 1.88 20.90 5.65
C ILE A 231 0.79 21.42 6.60
N ILE A 232 -0.48 21.40 6.18
CA ILE A 232 -1.62 21.80 7.03
C ILE A 232 -1.73 20.88 8.25
N THR A 233 -1.55 19.56 8.09
CA THR A 233 -1.53 18.61 9.22
C THR A 233 -0.40 18.93 10.21
N GLN A 234 0.80 19.29 9.73
CA GLN A 234 1.89 19.70 10.62
C GLN A 234 1.62 21.03 11.32
N ALA A 235 0.95 21.97 10.65
CA ALA A 235 0.52 23.23 11.24
C ALA A 235 -0.52 23.01 12.36
N GLU A 236 -1.50 22.14 12.14
CA GLU A 236 -2.47 21.70 13.14
C GLU A 236 -1.77 21.05 14.34
N LYS A 237 -0.79 20.18 14.09
CA LYS A 237 0.02 19.55 15.14
C LYS A 237 0.79 20.61 15.95
N LEU A 238 1.45 21.56 15.30
CA LEU A 238 2.18 22.64 15.97
C LEU A 238 1.25 23.52 16.82
N SER A 239 0.09 23.90 16.29
CA SER A 239 -0.92 24.67 17.03
C SER A 239 -1.39 23.91 18.26
N THR A 240 -1.59 22.59 18.12
CA THR A 240 -2.02 21.71 19.19
C THR A 240 -0.95 21.57 20.28
N LYS A 241 0.33 21.43 19.91
CA LYS A 241 1.44 21.42 20.87
C LYS A 241 1.50 22.73 21.66
N ASN A 242 1.33 23.86 20.98
CA ASN A 242 1.27 25.18 21.62
C ASN A 242 0.09 25.27 22.61
N ALA A 243 -1.09 24.82 22.21
CA ALA A 243 -2.28 24.82 23.07
C ALA A 243 -2.08 23.93 24.31
N LEU A 244 -1.61 22.68 24.13
CA LEU A 244 -1.28 21.77 25.21
C LEU A 244 -0.28 22.39 26.19
N TYR A 245 0.76 23.04 25.68
CA TYR A 245 1.75 23.71 26.54
C TYR A 245 1.14 24.83 27.39
N GLN A 246 0.21 25.63 26.84
CA GLN A 246 -0.48 26.67 27.63
C GLN A 246 -1.24 26.07 28.81
N ILE A 247 -1.95 24.97 28.59
CA ILE A 247 -2.91 24.41 29.56
C ILE A 247 -2.31 23.31 30.45
N ALA A 248 -1.08 22.88 30.20
CA ALA A 248 -0.50 21.70 30.84
C ALA A 248 -0.36 21.77 32.39
N ASP A 249 -0.33 22.98 32.96
CA ASP A 249 -0.34 23.22 34.42
C ASP A 249 -1.74 23.56 34.98
N GLU A 250 -2.74 23.72 34.12
CA GLU A 250 -4.03 24.35 34.44
C GLU A 250 -5.25 23.46 34.16
N GLU A 251 -5.20 22.57 33.14
CA GLU A 251 -6.39 21.83 32.69
C GLU A 251 -6.37 20.33 32.98
N TYR A 252 -7.45 19.94 33.63
CA TYR A 252 -8.18 18.71 33.42
C TYR A 252 -8.46 18.49 31.91
N ILE A 253 -8.00 17.39 31.29
CA ILE A 253 -8.52 17.00 29.98
C ILE A 253 -9.95 16.46 30.20
N TYR A 254 -10.98 17.28 29.97
CA TYR A 254 -12.36 16.81 30.00
C TYR A 254 -12.66 16.05 28.71
N GLU A 255 -13.17 14.82 28.82
CA GLU A 255 -14.10 14.30 27.82
C GLU A 255 -15.39 15.13 27.95
N TYR A 256 -15.76 15.83 26.88
CA TYR A 256 -17.05 16.50 26.80
C TYR A 256 -18.15 15.45 26.64
N ASP A 257 -18.86 15.12 27.72
CA ASP A 257 -20.09 14.34 27.67
C ASP A 257 -21.28 15.31 27.67
N ALA A 258 -21.95 15.40 26.52
CA ALA A 258 -22.98 16.39 26.25
C ALA A 258 -24.30 16.15 27.04
N ASP A 259 -24.44 15.01 27.74
CA ASP A 259 -25.76 14.54 28.20
C ASP A 259 -25.98 14.57 29.72
N THR A 260 -25.09 15.14 30.55
CA THR A 260 -25.31 15.14 32.01
C THR A 260 -25.22 16.52 32.66
N GLU A 261 -26.41 17.02 33.02
CA GLU A 261 -26.68 18.23 33.82
C GLU A 261 -26.30 18.06 35.31
N ASN A 262 -25.22 17.32 35.63
CA ASN A 262 -24.87 16.97 37.01
C ASN A 262 -23.48 17.49 37.41
N ASP A 263 -23.50 18.41 38.38
CA ASP A 263 -22.38 19.21 38.89
C ASP A 263 -21.38 18.45 39.79
N ASP A 264 -21.40 17.11 39.80
CA ASP A 264 -20.56 16.30 40.68
C ASP A 264 -19.27 15.86 39.97
N LYS A 265 -18.35 16.82 39.86
CA LYS A 265 -16.96 16.59 39.40
C LYS A 265 -16.19 15.77 40.43
N THR A 266 -16.18 14.45 40.29
CA THR A 266 -15.14 13.61 40.93
C THR A 266 -13.79 13.96 40.31
N LYS A 267 -13.02 14.78 41.05
CA LYS A 267 -11.63 15.14 40.75
C LYS A 267 -10.75 13.88 40.64
N ASN A 268 -10.50 13.41 39.42
CA ASN A 268 -9.53 12.39 39.10
C ASN A 268 -8.16 13.07 38.97
N SER A 269 -7.27 12.81 39.92
CA SER A 269 -5.96 13.47 40.07
C SER A 269 -4.90 13.04 39.03
N SER A 270 -5.31 12.39 37.94
CA SER A 270 -4.44 11.68 36.99
C SER A 270 -4.13 12.45 35.70
N TYR A 271 -4.60 13.68 35.54
CA TYR A 271 -4.64 14.39 34.24
C TYR A 271 -3.86 15.71 34.17
N TYR A 272 -2.82 15.90 34.98
CA TYR A 272 -1.90 17.03 34.81
C TYR A 272 -0.69 16.58 33.98
N LEU A 273 -0.51 17.15 32.78
CA LEU A 273 0.60 16.79 31.89
C LEU A 273 1.97 17.00 32.56
N PHE A 274 2.14 18.04 33.37
CA PHE A 274 3.43 18.44 33.96
C PHE A 274 3.53 18.29 35.49
N LYS A 275 2.69 17.45 36.11
CA LYS A 275 2.81 17.19 37.54
C LYS A 275 4.16 16.53 37.84
N GLU A 276 4.78 16.90 38.96
CA GLU A 276 6.07 16.37 39.41
C GLU A 276 6.11 14.83 39.38
N ASP A 277 5.07 14.14 39.86
CA ASP A 277 4.97 12.67 39.77
C ASP A 277 5.03 12.13 38.33
N SER A 278 4.45 12.86 37.36
CA SER A 278 4.46 12.50 35.93
C SER A 278 5.82 12.77 35.30
N LEU A 279 6.47 13.87 35.69
CA LEU A 279 7.85 14.18 35.26
C LEU A 279 8.83 13.17 35.83
N LYS A 280 8.69 12.80 37.11
CA LYS A 280 9.43 11.73 37.78
C LYS A 280 9.22 10.38 37.11
N SER A 281 7.96 9.99 36.86
CA SER A 281 7.63 8.73 36.17
C SER A 281 8.23 8.70 34.76
N SER A 282 8.16 9.82 34.03
CA SER A 282 8.79 9.94 32.72
C SER A 282 10.30 9.82 32.85
N TYR A 283 10.96 10.57 33.73
CA TYR A 283 12.40 10.42 33.98
C TYR A 283 12.80 8.97 34.27
N GLU A 284 12.11 8.32 35.22
CA GLU A 284 12.41 6.94 35.63
C GLU A 284 12.19 5.91 34.52
N SER A 285 11.23 6.15 33.63
CA SER A 285 10.92 5.22 32.52
C SER A 285 11.72 5.52 31.25
N ASN A 286 12.07 6.78 31.03
CA ASN A 286 12.45 7.31 29.72
C ASN A 286 13.83 7.98 29.67
N TYR A 287 14.48 8.20 30.80
CA TYR A 287 15.73 8.98 30.87
C TYR A 287 16.73 8.42 31.89
N LYS A 288 16.27 7.59 32.83
CA LYS A 288 17.10 6.76 33.68
C LYS A 288 17.76 5.67 32.81
N THR A 289 19.08 5.73 32.67
CA THR A 289 19.86 4.78 31.88
C THR A 289 20.14 3.49 32.65
N TYR A 290 20.10 2.36 31.94
CA TYR A 290 20.72 1.09 32.32
C TYR A 290 22.09 0.99 31.59
N GLY A 291 23.05 0.26 32.17
CA GLY A 291 24.45 0.23 31.70
C GLY A 291 24.73 -0.79 30.59
N GLU A 292 25.99 -0.86 30.16
CA GLU A 292 26.54 -2.01 29.43
C GLU A 292 26.67 -3.21 30.39
N TYR A 293 25.92 -4.27 30.14
CA TYR A 293 26.06 -5.52 30.88
C TYR A 293 27.09 -6.40 30.20
N LYS A 294 28.01 -6.97 30.96
CA LYS A 294 28.84 -8.08 30.48
C LYS A 294 28.29 -9.39 30.99
N ALA A 295 27.86 -10.25 30.08
CA ALA A 295 27.32 -11.57 30.39
C ALA A 295 27.82 -12.63 29.41
N VAL A 296 27.92 -13.86 29.90
CA VAL A 296 28.08 -15.05 29.06
C VAL A 296 26.74 -15.78 29.02
N VAL A 297 26.08 -15.77 27.87
CA VAL A 297 24.86 -16.53 27.61
C VAL A 297 25.20 -17.67 26.65
N ILE A 298 25.01 -18.91 27.10
CA ILE A 298 25.28 -20.11 26.30
C ILE A 298 23.98 -20.86 26.10
N GLN A 299 23.63 -21.09 24.84
CA GLN A 299 22.47 -21.84 24.39
C GLN A 299 22.89 -23.24 23.96
N PHE A 300 22.07 -24.24 24.29
CA PHE A 300 22.21 -25.62 23.84
C PHE A 300 20.91 -26.09 23.21
N ASN A 301 21.02 -26.82 22.10
CA ASN A 301 19.87 -27.33 21.34
C ASN A 301 19.19 -28.49 22.06
N SER A 302 19.92 -29.20 22.92
CA SER A 302 19.34 -30.30 23.71
C SER A 302 19.94 -30.40 25.11
N ARG A 303 19.20 -31.05 26.01
CA ARG A 303 19.69 -31.38 27.35
C ARG A 303 20.97 -32.21 27.32
N ARG A 304 21.08 -33.10 26.34
CA ARG A 304 22.20 -34.03 26.23
C ARG A 304 23.48 -33.31 25.85
N GLU A 305 23.40 -32.41 24.89
CA GLU A 305 24.47 -31.51 24.49
C GLU A 305 24.95 -30.64 25.67
N ALA A 306 24.00 -30.01 26.37
CA ALA A 306 24.31 -29.19 27.53
C ALA A 306 25.08 -29.98 28.61
N LEU A 307 24.65 -31.21 28.91
CA LEU A 307 25.32 -32.07 29.89
C LEU A 307 26.68 -32.58 29.41
N ALA A 308 26.84 -32.83 28.10
CA ALA A 308 28.10 -33.27 27.52
C ALA A 308 29.19 -32.19 27.61
N ASN A 309 28.84 -30.95 27.23
CA ASN A 309 29.77 -29.81 27.29
C ASN A 309 30.13 -29.45 28.75
N VAL A 310 29.15 -29.44 29.65
CA VAL A 310 29.38 -29.26 31.10
C VAL A 310 30.31 -30.36 31.65
N ALA A 311 30.13 -31.62 31.25
CA ALA A 311 30.99 -32.72 31.69
C ALA A 311 32.43 -32.59 31.14
N ALA A 312 32.58 -32.20 29.87
CA ALA A 312 33.88 -31.98 29.24
C ALA A 312 34.68 -30.88 29.93
N VAL A 313 34.04 -29.74 30.21
CA VAL A 313 34.66 -28.61 30.93
C VAL A 313 35.01 -28.99 32.36
N THR A 314 34.11 -29.69 33.06
CA THR A 314 34.36 -30.16 34.43
C THR A 314 35.57 -31.09 34.48
N ALA A 315 35.73 -31.97 33.50
CA ALA A 315 36.88 -32.85 33.40
C ALA A 315 38.18 -32.08 33.06
N ALA A 316 38.11 -31.06 32.21
CA ALA A 316 39.24 -30.25 31.80
C ALA A 316 39.76 -29.34 32.93
N LEU A 317 38.86 -28.69 33.67
CA LEU A 317 39.21 -27.76 34.75
C LEU A 317 39.43 -28.44 36.10
N GLY A 318 38.92 -29.67 36.27
CA GLY A 318 39.06 -30.44 37.51
C GLY A 318 38.12 -30.01 38.64
N TYR A 319 37.12 -29.17 38.35
CA TYR A 319 36.08 -28.74 39.29
C TYR A 319 34.76 -28.45 38.57
N SER A 320 33.64 -28.46 39.29
CA SER A 320 32.32 -28.03 38.82
C SER A 320 31.89 -26.73 39.51
N LEU A 321 30.83 -26.09 38.99
CA LEU A 321 30.24 -24.88 39.56
C LEU A 321 29.62 -25.07 40.97
N ASP A 322 29.48 -26.31 41.44
CA ASP A 322 29.00 -26.66 42.78
C ASP A 322 30.14 -26.84 43.81
N LYS A 323 31.38 -26.53 43.44
CA LYS A 323 32.56 -26.61 44.32
C LYS A 323 32.37 -25.79 45.60
N GLU A 324 32.72 -26.37 46.76
CA GLU A 324 32.80 -25.62 48.02
C GLU A 324 33.86 -24.51 47.94
N ASN A 325 33.47 -23.28 48.29
CA ASN A 325 34.29 -22.07 48.18
C ASN A 325 34.71 -21.73 46.73
N ILE A 326 33.80 -21.87 45.77
CA ILE A 326 33.99 -21.37 44.41
C ILE A 326 34.22 -19.85 44.43
N THR A 327 35.23 -19.38 43.70
CA THR A 327 35.54 -17.96 43.57
C THR A 327 34.97 -17.39 42.27
N ASP A 328 34.79 -16.08 42.16
CA ASP A 328 34.30 -15.45 40.93
C ASP A 328 35.22 -15.76 39.75
N ALA A 329 36.54 -15.81 39.97
CA ALA A 329 37.52 -16.24 38.98
C ALA A 329 37.36 -17.71 38.57
N ASP A 330 36.94 -18.60 39.47
CA ASP A 330 36.63 -20.00 39.12
C ASP A 330 35.35 -20.08 38.26
N VAL A 331 34.30 -19.32 38.61
CA VAL A 331 33.04 -19.26 37.83
C VAL A 331 33.30 -18.72 36.43
N GLN A 332 34.02 -17.60 36.36
CA GLN A 332 34.40 -16.94 35.13
C GLN A 332 35.19 -17.89 34.21
N ASN A 333 36.26 -18.50 34.71
CA ASN A 333 37.05 -19.46 33.95
C ASN A 333 36.21 -20.67 33.49
N TYR A 334 35.26 -21.12 34.31
CA TYR A 334 34.36 -22.21 33.94
C TYR A 334 33.44 -21.84 32.79
N TYR A 335 32.81 -20.67 32.85
CA TYR A 335 31.91 -20.19 31.81
C TYR A 335 32.61 -19.90 30.50
N PHE A 336 33.84 -19.38 30.52
CA PHE A 336 34.65 -19.22 29.31
C PHE A 336 35.07 -20.55 28.70
N ALA A 337 35.52 -21.50 29.52
CA ALA A 337 35.83 -22.84 29.04
C ALA A 337 34.58 -23.50 28.43
N LEU A 338 33.40 -23.28 29.01
CA LEU A 338 32.14 -23.79 28.50
C LEU A 338 31.70 -23.12 27.19
N TYR A 339 31.85 -21.80 27.08
CA TYR A 339 31.58 -21.06 25.84
C TYR A 339 32.50 -21.57 24.71
N ASN A 340 33.82 -21.60 24.94
CA ASN A 340 34.80 -22.06 23.94
C ASN A 340 34.64 -23.55 23.58
N THR A 341 34.13 -24.37 24.50
CA THR A 341 33.80 -25.78 24.21
C THR A 341 32.53 -25.91 23.37
N THR A 342 31.57 -25.01 23.55
CA THR A 342 30.26 -25.07 22.88
C THR A 342 30.32 -24.48 21.47
N TYR A 343 31.04 -23.38 21.28
CA TYR A 343 31.13 -22.64 20.02
C TYR A 343 32.51 -22.80 19.37
N ALA A 344 32.93 -24.05 19.12
CA ALA A 344 34.31 -24.39 18.71
C ALA A 344 34.81 -23.79 17.37
N TYR A 345 33.96 -23.14 16.59
CA TYR A 345 34.29 -22.43 15.34
C TYR A 345 34.58 -20.93 15.56
N ASP A 346 34.39 -20.46 16.79
CA ASP A 346 34.62 -19.09 17.22
C ASP A 346 36.10 -18.89 17.67
N PRO A 347 36.82 -17.83 17.25
CA PRO A 347 38.10 -17.47 17.86
C PRO A 347 37.99 -17.49 19.39
N ALA A 348 38.96 -18.14 20.06
CA ALA A 348 38.94 -18.35 21.51
C ALA A 348 38.62 -17.03 22.25
N ALA A 349 37.43 -16.97 22.85
CA ALA A 349 36.91 -15.76 23.44
C ALA A 349 37.73 -15.41 24.70
N ASP A 350 38.04 -14.13 24.88
CA ASP A 350 38.74 -13.58 26.05
C ASP A 350 37.82 -12.61 26.82
N LEU A 351 38.24 -12.21 28.02
CA LEU A 351 37.57 -11.29 28.95
C LEU A 351 37.15 -9.94 28.35
N LEU A 352 37.73 -9.57 27.21
CA LEU A 352 37.53 -8.29 26.53
C LEU A 352 36.69 -8.39 25.25
N ASP A 353 36.17 -9.58 24.93
CA ASP A 353 35.37 -9.78 23.74
C ASP A 353 34.07 -8.96 23.81
N GLU A 354 33.80 -8.18 22.76
CA GLU A 354 32.66 -7.28 22.67
C GLU A 354 31.34 -8.06 22.63
N ARG A 355 31.35 -9.31 22.16
CA ARG A 355 30.16 -10.17 22.02
C ARG A 355 29.52 -10.62 23.34
N PHE A 356 30.20 -10.39 24.46
CA PHE A 356 29.63 -10.59 25.80
C PHE A 356 29.06 -9.30 26.38
N THR A 357 29.11 -8.20 25.62
CA THR A 357 28.61 -6.90 26.04
C THR A 357 27.21 -6.74 25.47
N TYR A 358 26.26 -6.43 26.35
CA TYR A 358 24.87 -6.17 26.00
C TYR A 358 24.54 -4.75 26.41
N THR A 359 24.24 -3.90 25.44
CA THR A 359 23.76 -2.55 25.66
C THR A 359 22.28 -2.60 25.97
N VAL A 360 21.90 -2.16 27.17
CA VAL A 360 20.50 -2.03 27.57
C VAL A 360 20.27 -0.59 27.96
N ASN A 361 19.64 0.16 27.07
CA ASN A 361 19.20 1.53 27.29
C ASN A 361 17.81 1.73 26.62
N LYS A 362 17.33 2.97 26.59
CA LYS A 362 16.00 3.26 26.02
C LYS A 362 15.96 3.24 24.49
N SER A 363 17.05 3.65 23.85
CA SER A 363 17.18 3.65 22.39
C SER A 363 17.50 2.26 21.83
N GLU A 364 18.14 1.42 22.62
CA GLU A 364 18.69 0.14 22.20
C GLU A 364 18.69 -0.82 23.39
N ASN A 365 17.97 -1.92 23.26
CA ASN A 365 17.98 -2.99 24.24
C ASN A 365 18.33 -4.28 23.52
N GLU A 366 19.62 -4.59 23.47
CA GLU A 366 20.15 -5.78 22.79
C GLU A 366 19.68 -7.10 23.44
N LEU A 367 18.95 -7.04 24.57
CA LEU A 367 18.28 -8.20 25.17
C LEU A 367 16.84 -8.41 24.66
N ASP A 368 16.26 -7.49 23.87
CA ASP A 368 14.92 -7.64 23.29
C ASP A 368 14.84 -8.70 22.20
N ASP A 369 15.97 -8.96 21.53
CA ASP A 369 16.08 -10.02 20.53
C ASP A 369 16.04 -11.43 21.16
N LEU A 370 16.16 -11.52 22.50
CA LEU A 370 16.01 -12.77 23.24
C LEU A 370 14.53 -13.10 23.49
N ASN A 371 14.16 -14.37 23.32
CA ASN A 371 12.83 -14.89 23.70
C ASN A 371 12.44 -14.45 25.13
N SER A 372 11.19 -13.99 25.33
CA SER A 372 10.71 -13.44 26.60
C SER A 372 11.04 -14.26 27.85
N SER A 373 11.00 -15.59 27.78
CA SER A 373 11.34 -16.48 28.91
C SER A 373 12.85 -16.52 29.21
N VAL A 374 13.67 -16.37 28.17
CA VAL A 374 15.13 -16.27 28.24
C VAL A 374 15.51 -14.88 28.72
N LYS A 375 14.92 -13.83 28.14
CA LYS A 375 15.07 -12.44 28.57
C LYS A 375 14.80 -12.28 30.07
N THR A 376 13.67 -12.79 30.59
CA THR A 376 13.40 -12.72 32.03
C THR A 376 14.45 -13.45 32.85
N ALA A 377 14.88 -14.64 32.43
CA ALA A 377 15.88 -15.42 33.16
C ALA A 377 17.28 -14.79 33.11
N VAL A 378 17.66 -14.17 32.00
CA VAL A 378 18.90 -13.42 31.79
C VAL A 378 18.88 -12.14 32.61
N THR A 379 17.81 -11.35 32.52
CA THR A 379 17.61 -10.10 33.30
C THR A 379 17.65 -10.38 34.80
N ASP A 380 16.91 -11.40 35.28
CA ASP A 380 16.94 -11.81 36.68
C ASP A 380 18.34 -12.21 37.17
N THR A 381 19.15 -12.81 36.30
CA THR A 381 20.51 -13.27 36.62
C THR A 381 21.50 -12.10 36.62
N LEU A 382 21.34 -11.17 35.67
CA LEU A 382 22.11 -9.93 35.54
C LEU A 382 21.83 -8.95 36.68
N GLU A 383 20.57 -8.76 37.07
CA GLU A 383 20.17 -7.86 38.16
C GLU A 383 20.62 -8.36 39.55
N LYS A 384 20.66 -9.68 39.74
CA LYS A 384 21.03 -10.29 41.03
C LYS A 384 22.52 -10.60 41.17
N GLY A 385 23.30 -10.44 40.10
CA GLY A 385 24.72 -10.81 40.05
C GLY A 385 24.97 -12.30 40.24
N GLU A 386 24.08 -13.15 39.71
CA GLU A 386 24.10 -14.60 39.90
C GLU A 386 24.58 -15.37 38.65
N PHE A 387 24.64 -16.70 38.74
CA PHE A 387 24.94 -17.59 37.62
C PHE A 387 24.19 -18.91 37.70
N PHE A 388 24.00 -19.58 36.57
CA PHE A 388 23.40 -20.92 36.55
C PHE A 388 24.42 -21.99 36.92
N LYS A 389 24.10 -22.82 37.91
CA LYS A 389 24.95 -23.95 38.31
C LYS A 389 24.75 -25.18 37.43
N SER A 390 23.64 -25.23 36.68
CA SER A 390 23.29 -26.31 35.77
C SER A 390 22.38 -25.81 34.65
N PRO A 391 22.37 -26.48 33.47
CA PRO A 391 21.56 -26.05 32.34
C PRO A 391 20.07 -26.02 32.67
N ARG A 392 19.40 -24.91 32.36
CA ARG A 392 17.95 -24.73 32.57
C ARG A 392 17.21 -24.79 31.24
N ASN A 393 16.09 -25.51 31.20
CA ASN A 393 15.22 -25.48 30.03
C ASN A 393 14.41 -24.18 30.03
N LEU A 394 14.57 -23.38 28.98
CA LEU A 394 13.80 -22.15 28.75
C LEU A 394 13.32 -22.21 27.29
N SER A 395 12.01 -22.15 27.05
CA SER A 395 11.44 -22.15 25.70
C SER A 395 11.97 -23.27 24.78
N ASN A 396 11.95 -24.52 25.25
CA ASN A 396 12.41 -25.73 24.52
C ASN A 396 13.91 -25.83 24.23
N LYS A 397 14.73 -24.80 24.51
CA LYS A 397 16.20 -24.87 24.48
C LYS A 397 16.76 -24.92 25.91
N TYR A 398 18.04 -25.28 26.07
CA TYR A 398 18.72 -25.30 27.37
C TYR A 398 19.73 -24.17 27.45
N TYR A 399 19.82 -23.48 28.59
CA TYR A 399 20.67 -22.30 28.75
C TYR A 399 21.55 -22.37 30.01
N MET A 400 22.73 -21.76 29.89
CA MET A 400 23.65 -21.43 30.98
C MET A 400 23.94 -19.92 30.90
N VAL A 401 23.81 -19.21 32.02
CA VAL A 401 23.95 -17.74 32.08
C VAL A 401 24.87 -17.35 33.23
N TYR A 402 25.83 -16.48 32.95
CA TYR A 402 26.75 -15.91 33.93
C TYR A 402 26.89 -14.41 33.74
N HIS A 403 26.70 -13.66 34.83
CA HIS A 403 27.01 -12.23 34.89
C HIS A 403 28.50 -12.00 35.18
N MET A 404 29.20 -11.30 34.29
CA MET A 404 30.63 -11.01 34.43
C MET A 404 30.90 -9.70 35.14
N ASP A 405 30.36 -8.61 34.60
CA ASP A 405 30.60 -7.23 35.04
C ASP A 405 29.46 -6.35 34.54
N THR A 406 29.27 -5.18 35.13
CA THR A 406 28.37 -4.16 34.57
C THR A 406 29.15 -2.86 34.51
N LYS A 407 29.32 -2.33 33.30
CA LYS A 407 29.88 -1.00 33.08
C LYS A 407 28.75 -0.04 32.82
N TYR A 408 28.52 0.88 33.73
CA TYR A 408 27.61 1.97 33.46
C TYR A 408 28.36 3.05 32.70
N ASP A 409 27.73 3.62 31.67
CA ASP A 409 28.29 4.76 30.97
C ASP A 409 28.22 5.99 31.89
N VAL A 410 29.38 6.35 32.45
CA VAL A 410 29.55 7.45 33.43
C VAL A 410 29.37 8.83 32.79
N SER A 411 29.05 8.91 31.48
CA SER A 411 28.95 10.20 30.79
C SER A 411 27.67 11.00 31.06
N LEU A 412 26.65 10.42 31.73
CA LEU A 412 25.43 11.14 32.12
C LEU A 412 24.95 10.71 33.52
N THR A 413 25.51 11.37 34.53
CA THR A 413 25.14 11.34 35.97
C THR A 413 25.67 10.14 36.76
N ASP A 414 26.18 10.41 37.97
CA ASP A 414 26.49 9.39 38.97
C ASP A 414 25.23 8.53 39.18
N GLU A 415 25.40 7.21 39.03
CA GLU A 415 24.37 6.17 39.08
C GLU A 415 23.42 6.26 40.29
N GLU A 416 22.23 5.67 40.14
CA GLU A 416 21.17 5.53 41.17
C GLU A 416 20.43 6.79 41.60
N THR A 417 20.76 7.96 41.06
CA THR A 417 20.10 9.21 41.46
C THR A 417 18.61 9.15 41.07
N GLU A 418 17.75 8.86 42.05
CA GLU A 418 16.30 8.99 41.91
C GLU A 418 16.00 10.42 41.43
N TYR A 419 14.87 10.60 40.72
CA TYR A 419 14.49 11.93 40.25
C TYR A 419 14.60 12.99 41.37
N ASP A 420 14.28 12.62 42.61
CA ASP A 420 14.31 13.50 43.77
C ASP A 420 15.73 13.94 44.17
N ASP A 421 16.75 13.14 43.86
CA ASP A 421 18.16 13.36 44.21
C ASP A 421 18.95 14.10 43.11
N LEU A 422 18.33 14.36 41.95
CA LEU A 422 18.94 15.14 40.87
C LEU A 422 19.26 16.58 41.32
N THR A 423 20.37 17.13 40.82
CA THR A 423 20.67 18.56 40.99
C THR A 423 19.62 19.42 40.28
N ASP A 424 19.42 20.65 40.75
CA ASP A 424 18.44 21.59 40.16
C ASP A 424 18.66 21.79 38.64
N GLU A 425 19.93 21.79 38.18
CA GLU A 425 20.29 21.92 36.77
C GLU A 425 19.90 20.66 35.95
N GLN A 426 20.08 19.46 36.52
CA GLN A 426 19.66 18.21 35.89
C GLN A 426 18.14 18.06 35.86
N LYS A 427 17.45 18.42 36.95
CA LYS A 427 15.97 18.43 37.00
C LYS A 427 15.40 19.34 35.92
N ALA A 428 15.89 20.58 35.84
CA ALA A 428 15.44 21.52 34.82
C ALA A 428 15.62 20.97 33.38
N LYS A 429 16.71 20.27 33.10
CA LYS A 429 16.98 19.62 31.81
C LYS A 429 15.97 18.50 31.51
N TYR A 430 15.81 17.54 32.42
CA TYR A 430 14.95 16.37 32.19
C TYR A 430 13.46 16.73 32.22
N ASP A 431 13.08 17.75 32.99
CA ASP A 431 11.73 18.29 32.97
C ASP A 431 11.37 18.83 31.59
N ILE A 432 12.26 19.57 30.93
CA ILE A 432 12.03 20.08 29.58
C ILE A 432 11.80 18.92 28.58
N LEU A 433 12.62 17.87 28.66
CA LEU A 433 12.50 16.67 27.83
C LEU A 433 11.20 15.90 28.08
N ALA A 434 10.88 15.63 29.35
CA ALA A 434 9.65 14.95 29.73
C ALA A 434 8.40 15.74 29.33
N LYS A 435 8.43 17.07 29.47
CA LYS A 435 7.35 17.97 29.01
C LYS A 435 7.16 17.90 27.50
N TRP A 436 8.26 17.90 26.73
CA TRP A 436 8.22 17.75 25.27
C TRP A 436 7.59 16.43 24.85
N ASP A 437 8.05 15.30 25.40
CA ASP A 437 7.51 13.98 25.08
C ASP A 437 6.02 13.84 25.44
N ALA A 438 5.64 14.39 26.59
CA ALA A 438 4.24 14.39 27.04
C ALA A 438 3.35 15.20 26.09
N ILE A 439 3.83 16.34 25.60
CA ILE A 439 3.13 17.13 24.57
C ILE A 439 3.09 16.37 23.24
N GLU A 440 4.22 15.82 22.77
CA GLU A 440 4.33 15.14 21.48
C GLU A 440 3.37 13.94 21.38
N SER A 441 3.32 13.12 22.44
CA SER A 441 2.47 11.92 22.51
C SER A 441 0.97 12.23 22.56
N GLN A 442 0.58 13.37 23.14
CA GLN A 442 -0.82 13.79 23.24
C GLN A 442 -1.28 14.69 22.09
N ALA A 443 -0.36 15.22 21.28
CA ALA A 443 -0.70 16.18 20.23
C ALA A 443 -1.70 15.62 19.19
N THR A 444 -1.54 14.35 18.80
CA THR A 444 -2.44 13.73 17.80
C THR A 444 -3.84 13.50 18.35
N SER A 445 -3.97 12.98 19.57
CA SER A 445 -5.28 12.71 20.19
C SER A 445 -6.03 14.01 20.52
N TYR A 446 -5.32 15.06 20.92
CA TYR A 446 -5.91 16.34 21.30
C TYR A 446 -6.20 17.27 20.11
N ALA A 447 -5.72 16.98 18.90
CA ALA A 447 -5.87 17.87 17.74
C ALA A 447 -7.34 18.23 17.43
N SER A 448 -8.24 17.24 17.48
CA SER A 448 -9.67 17.48 17.24
C SER A 448 -10.31 18.36 18.32
N THR A 449 -9.95 18.15 19.58
CA THR A 449 -10.39 18.97 20.72
C THR A 449 -9.86 20.40 20.59
N ASN A 450 -8.58 20.58 20.25
CA ASN A 450 -7.99 21.89 20.02
C ASN A 450 -8.74 22.64 18.91
N TYR A 451 -8.94 22.00 17.75
CA TYR A 451 -9.69 22.56 16.63
C TYR A 451 -11.10 23.03 17.05
N LYS A 452 -11.87 22.17 17.73
CA LYS A 452 -13.20 22.52 18.27
C LYS A 452 -13.14 23.67 19.26
N SER A 453 -12.14 23.70 20.14
CA SER A 453 -11.98 24.76 21.14
C SER A 453 -11.69 26.12 20.52
N ILE A 454 -10.92 26.17 19.43
CA ILE A 454 -10.62 27.40 18.70
C ILE A 454 -11.90 27.94 18.07
N ILE A 455 -12.70 27.07 17.45
CA ILE A 455 -13.99 27.46 16.86
C ILE A 455 -14.96 27.94 17.94
N TYR A 456 -15.12 27.18 19.03
CA TYR A 456 -16.07 27.46 20.11
C TYR A 456 -15.73 28.74 20.90
N LYS A 457 -14.45 28.98 21.22
CA LYS A 457 -14.01 30.21 21.91
C LYS A 457 -14.35 31.46 21.10
N ASN A 458 -14.24 31.36 19.78
CA ASN A 458 -14.50 32.50 18.91
C ASN A 458 -16.00 32.84 18.84
N LEU A 459 -16.89 31.84 18.83
CA LEU A 459 -18.35 32.05 18.77
C LEU A 459 -18.96 32.72 20.02
N ASN A 460 -18.33 32.57 21.18
CA ASN A 460 -18.87 33.02 22.48
C ASN A 460 -18.17 34.29 23.04
N ASP A 461 -17.23 34.89 22.32
CA ASP A 461 -16.56 36.12 22.75
C ASP A 461 -17.32 37.35 22.22
N ASP A 462 -18.19 37.93 23.07
CA ASP A 462 -19.05 39.09 22.79
C ASP A 462 -18.31 40.36 22.27
N ASN A 463 -16.97 40.34 22.16
CA ASN A 463 -16.15 41.52 21.89
C ASN A 463 -15.22 41.47 20.67
N LYS A 464 -15.26 40.46 19.77
CA LYS A 464 -14.47 40.50 18.52
C LYS A 464 -15.12 39.78 17.33
N ASP A 465 -14.98 40.40 16.17
CA ASP A 465 -15.32 39.95 14.80
C ASP A 465 -14.59 38.65 14.32
N ASN A 466 -14.41 37.63 15.18
CA ASN A 466 -13.53 36.48 14.95
C ASN A 466 -14.24 35.15 14.62
N ASP A 467 -15.50 35.19 14.17
CA ASP A 467 -16.27 33.98 13.85
C ASP A 467 -15.90 33.40 12.49
N LEU A 468 -15.72 32.07 12.44
CA LEU A 468 -15.79 31.35 11.18
C LEU A 468 -17.23 31.45 10.65
N LYS A 469 -17.42 32.09 9.50
CA LYS A 469 -18.70 32.16 8.79
C LYS A 469 -18.54 31.55 7.42
N ILE A 470 -19.32 30.51 7.11
CA ILE A 470 -19.33 29.86 5.80
C ILE A 470 -20.59 30.35 5.09
N TYR A 471 -20.41 31.13 4.03
CA TYR A 471 -21.51 31.81 3.34
C TYR A 471 -22.08 30.99 2.18
N ASP A 472 -21.34 29.99 1.72
CA ASP A 472 -21.83 29.04 0.72
C ASP A 472 -22.61 27.90 1.42
N PRO A 473 -23.92 27.73 1.15
CA PRO A 473 -24.72 26.74 1.85
C PRO A 473 -24.25 25.29 1.66
N VAL A 474 -23.67 24.95 0.50
CA VAL A 474 -23.20 23.59 0.24
C VAL A 474 -22.03 23.25 1.14
N PHE A 475 -21.06 24.17 1.26
CA PHE A 475 -19.92 23.98 2.15
C PHE A 475 -20.32 24.11 3.63
N GLU A 476 -21.26 25.00 3.94
CA GLU A 476 -21.78 25.19 5.30
C GLU A 476 -22.46 23.92 5.81
N TYR A 477 -23.37 23.29 5.05
CA TYR A 477 -24.03 22.05 5.46
C TYR A 477 -23.04 20.88 5.59
N LYS A 478 -22.08 20.75 4.65
CA LYS A 478 -21.02 19.73 4.76
C LYS A 478 -20.17 19.93 6.02
N TYR A 479 -19.86 21.17 6.38
CA TYR A 479 -19.12 21.52 7.58
C TYR A 479 -19.95 21.28 8.85
N TYR A 480 -21.18 21.76 8.90
CA TYR A 480 -22.11 21.57 10.02
C TYR A 480 -22.32 20.10 10.34
N ASN A 481 -22.48 19.24 9.34
CA ASN A 481 -22.63 17.79 9.56
C ASN A 481 -21.41 17.14 10.25
N SER A 482 -20.24 17.78 10.17
CA SER A 482 -19.00 17.31 10.82
C SER A 482 -18.73 17.98 12.17
N TYR A 483 -19.37 19.12 12.47
CA TYR A 483 -19.08 19.99 13.63
C TYR A 483 -20.36 20.56 14.29
N SER A 484 -21.47 19.84 14.25
CA SER A 484 -22.79 20.33 14.69
C SER A 484 -22.88 20.67 16.18
N ASP A 485 -21.92 20.21 16.97
CA ASP A 485 -21.79 20.47 18.42
C ASP A 485 -21.16 21.83 18.72
N VAL A 486 -20.42 22.42 17.77
CA VAL A 486 -19.66 23.66 17.97
C VAL A 486 -19.83 24.68 16.84
N TYR A 487 -20.63 24.36 15.81
CA TYR A 487 -20.90 25.26 14.68
C TYR A 487 -22.40 25.41 14.48
N GLU A 488 -22.86 26.66 14.39
CA GLU A 488 -24.25 26.98 14.08
C GLU A 488 -24.37 27.53 12.65
N LEU A 489 -25.45 27.16 11.97
CA LEU A 489 -25.73 27.66 10.62
C LEU A 489 -26.03 29.18 10.68
N ILE A 490 -25.35 29.98 9.85
CA ILE A 490 -25.53 31.43 9.80
C ILE A 490 -26.91 31.80 9.24
N ASP A 491 -27.42 33.00 9.55
CA ASP A 491 -28.70 33.45 9.00
C ASP A 491 -28.58 33.68 7.48
N LYS A 492 -29.62 33.29 6.73
CA LYS A 492 -29.72 33.55 5.28
C LYS A 492 -29.55 35.03 4.95
N ALA A 493 -29.97 35.94 5.84
CA ALA A 493 -29.81 37.38 5.65
C ALA A 493 -28.34 37.84 5.64
N ASP A 494 -27.42 37.04 6.18
CA ASP A 494 -26.00 37.35 6.30
C ASP A 494 -25.14 36.74 5.17
N PHE A 495 -25.76 36.00 4.23
CA PHE A 495 -25.06 35.42 3.09
C PHE A 495 -24.39 36.47 2.20
N LYS A 496 -23.12 36.20 1.84
CA LYS A 496 -22.32 36.99 0.91
C LYS A 496 -22.06 36.16 -0.35
N ASN A 497 -22.49 36.67 -1.50
CA ASN A 497 -22.44 35.92 -2.77
C ASN A 497 -21.04 35.87 -3.40
N ASP A 498 -20.08 36.65 -2.91
CA ASP A 498 -18.71 36.79 -3.40
C ASP A 498 -17.67 36.16 -2.46
N VAL A 499 -18.11 35.63 -1.32
CA VAL A 499 -17.27 35.05 -0.28
C VAL A 499 -17.72 33.62 0.00
N ILE A 500 -16.78 32.67 0.06
CA ILE A 500 -17.07 31.28 0.45
C ILE A 500 -17.09 31.16 1.97
N PHE A 501 -16.04 31.67 2.62
CA PHE A 501 -16.00 31.79 4.08
C PHE A 501 -15.19 33.01 4.51
N SER A 502 -15.43 33.47 5.73
CA SER A 502 -14.59 34.45 6.41
C SER A 502 -14.09 33.90 7.73
N TYR A 503 -12.83 34.19 8.04
CA TYR A 503 -12.22 33.91 9.34
C TYR A 503 -11.29 35.07 9.71
N ASP A 504 -11.38 35.60 10.94
CA ASP A 504 -10.59 36.76 11.41
C ASP A 504 -10.68 37.97 10.45
N ASN A 505 -11.91 38.29 10.00
CA ASN A 505 -12.20 39.32 8.99
C ASN A 505 -11.49 39.18 7.64
N LYS A 506 -10.85 38.04 7.36
CA LYS A 506 -10.29 37.72 6.05
C LYS A 506 -11.28 36.86 5.29
N ASN A 507 -11.60 37.29 4.08
CA ASN A 507 -12.50 36.57 3.19
C ASN A 507 -11.67 35.62 2.31
N TYR A 508 -12.10 34.37 2.25
CA TYR A 508 -11.77 33.48 1.14
C TYR A 508 -12.86 33.66 0.08
N THR A 509 -12.51 34.30 -1.03
CA THR A 509 -13.50 34.72 -2.02
C THR A 509 -13.90 33.56 -2.93
N VAL A 510 -15.02 33.72 -3.63
CA VAL A 510 -15.45 32.80 -4.69
C VAL A 510 -14.40 32.70 -5.80
N ASP A 511 -13.75 33.81 -6.14
CA ASP A 511 -12.67 33.83 -7.14
C ASP A 511 -11.45 33.03 -6.68
N ASP A 512 -11.07 33.15 -5.40
CA ASP A 512 -9.98 32.34 -4.82
C ASP A 512 -10.34 30.86 -4.83
N PHE A 513 -11.56 30.51 -4.44
CA PHE A 513 -12.06 29.14 -4.49
C PHE A 513 -11.99 28.54 -5.88
N TYR A 514 -12.56 29.20 -6.90
CA TYR A 514 -12.54 28.64 -8.25
C TYR A 514 -11.13 28.55 -8.82
N LYS A 515 -10.22 29.47 -8.46
CA LYS A 515 -8.81 29.39 -8.85
C LYS A 515 -8.11 28.18 -8.22
N ASP A 516 -8.25 27.99 -6.91
CA ASP A 516 -7.61 26.87 -6.19
C ASP A 516 -8.22 25.52 -6.61
N ALA A 517 -9.54 25.46 -6.71
CA ALA A 517 -10.26 24.27 -7.16
C ALA A 517 -9.91 23.90 -8.61
N ALA A 518 -9.88 24.88 -9.53
CA ALA A 518 -9.51 24.62 -10.91
C ALA A 518 -8.06 24.14 -11.06
N THR A 519 -7.14 24.59 -10.19
CA THR A 519 -5.75 24.11 -10.16
C THR A 519 -5.64 22.61 -9.88
N THR A 520 -6.65 22.01 -9.22
CA THR A 520 -6.63 20.61 -8.82
C THR A 520 -7.59 19.72 -9.64
N TYR A 521 -8.73 20.28 -10.07
CA TYR A 521 -9.84 19.48 -10.61
C TYR A 521 -10.31 19.90 -12.01
N ALA A 522 -9.76 20.97 -12.61
CA ALA A 522 -10.26 21.46 -13.90
C ALA A 522 -10.13 20.41 -15.02
N THR A 523 -8.97 19.76 -15.11
CA THR A 523 -8.69 18.71 -16.10
C THR A 523 -9.70 17.57 -15.99
N GLU A 524 -9.82 16.97 -14.80
CA GLU A 524 -10.74 15.87 -14.53
C GLU A 524 -12.19 16.24 -14.87
N ILE A 525 -12.63 17.43 -14.47
CA ILE A 525 -14.00 17.89 -14.74
C ILE A 525 -14.25 18.06 -16.25
N LEU A 526 -13.30 18.64 -16.98
CA LEU A 526 -13.42 18.84 -18.43
C LEU A 526 -13.45 17.51 -19.17
N THR A 527 -12.51 16.61 -18.85
CA THR A 527 -12.45 15.26 -19.42
C THR A 527 -13.75 14.51 -19.16
N ASN A 528 -14.13 14.32 -17.89
CA ASN A 528 -15.33 13.57 -17.53
C ASN A 528 -16.60 14.16 -18.15
N TYR A 529 -16.70 15.50 -18.28
CA TYR A 529 -17.84 16.14 -18.93
C TYR A 529 -17.95 15.74 -20.41
N PHE A 530 -16.86 15.86 -21.17
CA PHE A 530 -16.88 15.55 -22.59
C PHE A 530 -17.01 14.06 -22.88
N GLU A 531 -16.47 13.20 -22.01
CA GLU A 531 -16.68 11.77 -22.10
C GLU A 531 -18.16 11.40 -21.93
N LEU A 532 -18.83 11.98 -20.93
CA LEU A 532 -20.26 11.78 -20.70
C LEU A 532 -21.11 12.39 -21.82
N GLU A 533 -20.79 13.58 -22.33
CA GLU A 533 -21.50 14.16 -23.48
C GLU A 533 -21.38 13.28 -24.73
N TYR A 534 -20.17 12.80 -25.01
CA TYR A 534 -19.94 11.94 -26.16
C TYR A 534 -20.68 10.61 -26.01
N ALA A 535 -20.59 9.96 -24.85
CA ALA A 535 -21.33 8.74 -24.57
C ALA A 535 -22.85 8.94 -24.68
N TYR A 536 -23.37 10.07 -24.21
CA TYR A 536 -24.79 10.40 -24.31
C TYR A 536 -25.27 10.57 -25.75
N SER A 537 -24.39 10.88 -26.70
CA SER A 537 -24.77 10.90 -28.13
C SER A 537 -25.21 9.54 -28.67
N PHE A 538 -24.90 8.46 -27.95
CA PHE A 538 -25.33 7.09 -28.23
C PHE A 538 -26.48 6.62 -27.32
N LEU A 539 -27.27 7.54 -26.77
CA LEU A 539 -28.39 7.21 -25.89
C LEU A 539 -29.32 6.16 -26.49
N ASP A 540 -29.82 6.43 -27.69
CA ASP A 540 -30.80 5.59 -28.38
C ASP A 540 -30.23 4.23 -28.81
N LYS A 541 -28.90 4.15 -28.99
CA LYS A 541 -28.19 2.89 -29.28
C LYS A 541 -28.09 2.01 -28.04
N TYR A 542 -27.90 2.60 -26.86
CA TYR A 542 -27.52 1.86 -25.67
C TYR A 542 -28.62 1.70 -24.63
N LEU A 543 -29.67 2.54 -24.62
CA LEU A 543 -30.72 2.50 -23.61
C LEU A 543 -32.11 2.47 -24.26
N ASP A 544 -32.97 1.58 -23.77
CA ASP A 544 -34.38 1.51 -24.16
C ASP A 544 -35.25 2.53 -23.38
N GLU A 545 -36.48 2.77 -23.89
CA GLU A 545 -37.43 3.71 -23.29
C GLU A 545 -37.81 3.34 -21.84
N ASP A 546 -37.86 2.05 -21.50
CA ASP A 546 -38.22 1.56 -20.17
C ASP A 546 -37.13 1.88 -19.14
N THR A 547 -35.86 1.75 -19.51
CA THR A 547 -34.69 2.08 -18.70
C THR A 547 -34.62 3.59 -18.46
N ILE A 548 -34.79 4.39 -19.51
CA ILE A 548 -34.82 5.86 -19.41
C ILE A 548 -35.96 6.30 -18.46
N SER A 549 -37.16 5.74 -18.62
CA SER A 549 -38.32 6.05 -17.77
C SER A 549 -38.10 5.64 -16.31
N SER A 550 -37.42 4.52 -16.08
CA SER A 550 -37.07 4.06 -14.73
C SER A 550 -36.07 4.99 -14.06
N ASN A 551 -35.06 5.47 -14.80
CA ASN A 551 -34.08 6.44 -14.29
C ASN A 551 -34.74 7.78 -13.93
N GLU A 552 -35.65 8.28 -14.77
CA GLU A 552 -36.45 9.47 -14.46
C GLU A 552 -37.27 9.32 -13.18
N THR A 553 -37.93 8.16 -13.02
CA THR A 553 -38.73 7.85 -11.82
C THR A 553 -37.86 7.80 -10.57
N ALA A 554 -36.65 7.22 -10.64
CA ALA A 554 -35.73 7.15 -9.52
C ALA A 554 -35.31 8.54 -9.01
N VAL A 555 -35.09 9.50 -9.92
CA VAL A 555 -34.79 10.89 -9.57
C VAL A 555 -36.01 11.56 -8.93
N ASP A 556 -37.20 11.37 -9.49
CA ASP A 556 -38.44 11.94 -8.95
C ASP A 556 -38.78 11.42 -7.55
N ASP A 557 -38.53 10.13 -7.30
CA ASP A 557 -38.70 9.52 -5.98
C ASP A 557 -37.70 10.09 -4.96
N ALA A 558 -36.44 10.28 -5.36
CA ALA A 558 -35.42 10.90 -4.51
C ALA A 558 -35.78 12.36 -4.16
N ILE A 559 -36.21 13.15 -5.14
CA ILE A 559 -36.67 14.53 -4.94
C ILE A 559 -37.90 14.56 -4.02
N SER A 560 -38.85 13.64 -4.23
CA SER A 560 -40.06 13.54 -3.39
C SER A 560 -39.69 13.18 -1.94
N ASN A 561 -38.74 12.28 -1.74
CA ASN A 561 -38.25 11.90 -0.41
C ASN A 561 -37.57 13.07 0.30
N PHE A 562 -36.71 13.82 -0.41
CA PHE A 562 -36.08 15.05 0.09
C PHE A 562 -37.12 16.11 0.50
N ASN A 563 -38.07 16.42 -0.37
CA ASN A 563 -39.12 17.41 -0.10
C ASN A 563 -39.99 17.05 1.12
N ASN A 564 -40.13 15.75 1.41
CA ASN A 564 -40.86 15.25 2.58
C ASN A 564 -40.01 15.16 3.86
N ASN A 565 -38.78 15.71 3.86
CA ASN A 565 -37.83 15.60 4.98
C ASN A 565 -37.52 14.15 5.37
N GLY A 566 -37.52 13.23 4.41
CA GLY A 566 -37.20 11.82 4.68
C GLY A 566 -35.73 11.55 4.99
N ASN A 567 -34.84 12.54 4.80
CA ASN A 567 -33.42 12.47 5.13
C ASN A 567 -33.06 13.53 6.18
N SER A 568 -32.65 13.10 7.39
CA SER A 568 -32.25 14.00 8.48
C SER A 568 -30.91 14.71 8.24
N GLN A 569 -30.05 14.17 7.38
CA GLN A 569 -28.76 14.78 7.00
C GLN A 569 -28.89 15.87 5.94
N TYR A 570 -29.96 15.80 5.14
CA TYR A 570 -30.27 16.73 4.05
C TYR A 570 -31.70 17.24 4.20
N PRO A 571 -31.97 18.14 5.17
CA PRO A 571 -33.31 18.66 5.40
C PRO A 571 -33.76 19.52 4.20
N SER A 572 -35.05 19.48 3.87
CA SER A 572 -35.64 20.27 2.78
C SER A 572 -35.39 21.78 2.89
N SER A 573 -35.08 22.28 4.09
CA SER A 573 -34.66 23.68 4.34
C SER A 573 -33.36 24.08 3.61
N MET A 574 -32.51 23.12 3.22
CA MET A 574 -31.26 23.38 2.49
C MET A 574 -31.49 23.83 1.04
N GLY A 575 -32.66 23.53 0.47
CA GLY A 575 -32.98 23.79 -0.94
C GLY A 575 -32.65 22.62 -1.87
N LEU A 576 -33.52 22.40 -2.86
CA LEU A 576 -33.44 21.26 -3.78
C LEU A 576 -32.16 21.27 -4.63
N GLU A 577 -31.76 22.43 -5.11
CA GLU A 577 -30.57 22.61 -5.95
C GLU A 577 -29.30 22.17 -5.21
N ASN A 578 -29.15 22.60 -3.95
CA ASN A 578 -28.04 22.20 -3.08
C ASN A 578 -28.10 20.69 -2.77
N TYR A 579 -29.29 20.13 -2.55
CA TYR A 579 -29.45 18.69 -2.34
C TYR A 579 -29.00 17.90 -3.56
N LEU A 580 -29.47 18.26 -4.76
CA LEU A 580 -29.10 17.58 -5.99
C LEU A 580 -27.59 17.69 -6.25
N LEU A 581 -27.00 18.87 -6.00
CA LEU A 581 -25.57 19.07 -6.17
C LEU A 581 -24.78 18.19 -5.18
N ILE A 582 -25.17 18.12 -3.91
CA ILE A 582 -24.46 17.30 -2.92
C ILE A 582 -24.67 15.80 -3.14
N ALA A 583 -25.87 15.38 -3.53
CA ALA A 583 -26.22 13.97 -3.68
C ALA A 583 -25.75 13.38 -5.01
N TYR A 584 -25.78 14.16 -6.10
CA TYR A 584 -25.57 13.67 -7.46
C TYR A 584 -24.49 14.44 -8.26
N GLY A 585 -24.02 15.59 -7.76
CA GLY A 585 -23.05 16.45 -8.48
C GLY A 585 -23.66 17.39 -9.51
N TYR A 586 -24.99 17.50 -9.57
CA TYR A 586 -25.73 18.31 -10.54
C TYR A 586 -26.83 19.14 -9.86
N GLU A 587 -27.07 20.35 -10.33
CA GLU A 587 -27.97 21.31 -9.66
C GLU A 587 -29.44 21.16 -10.05
N ASN A 588 -29.73 20.47 -11.15
CA ASN A 588 -31.09 20.31 -11.65
C ASN A 588 -31.39 18.85 -12.02
N ARG A 589 -32.68 18.52 -12.00
CA ARG A 589 -33.19 17.17 -12.27
C ARG A 589 -32.73 16.64 -13.63
N ASP A 590 -32.79 17.47 -14.67
CA ASP A 590 -32.54 17.04 -16.05
C ASP A 590 -31.07 16.65 -16.24
N ASP A 591 -30.15 17.40 -15.64
CA ASP A 591 -28.72 17.07 -15.64
C ASP A 591 -28.41 15.81 -14.81
N VAL A 592 -29.13 15.57 -13.70
CA VAL A 592 -29.01 14.31 -12.95
C VAL A 592 -29.43 13.13 -13.83
N VAL A 593 -30.60 13.22 -14.48
CA VAL A 593 -31.08 12.15 -15.39
C VAL A 593 -30.10 11.96 -16.55
N LYS A 594 -29.68 13.06 -17.19
CA LYS A 594 -28.80 13.04 -18.35
C LYS A 594 -27.43 12.44 -17.99
N TYR A 595 -26.72 13.03 -17.04
CA TYR A 595 -25.31 12.71 -16.83
C TYR A 595 -25.08 11.63 -15.77
N TYR A 596 -25.79 11.69 -14.64
CA TYR A 596 -25.56 10.74 -13.54
C TYR A 596 -26.06 9.33 -13.90
N PHE A 597 -27.23 9.25 -14.55
CA PHE A 597 -27.85 7.98 -14.92
C PHE A 597 -27.57 7.58 -16.37
N ASN A 598 -28.10 8.33 -17.33
CA ASN A 598 -28.15 7.88 -18.72
C ASN A 598 -26.76 7.86 -19.39
N ALA A 599 -26.07 9.00 -19.41
CA ALA A 599 -24.75 9.12 -20.03
C ALA A 599 -23.73 8.18 -19.40
N ASN A 600 -23.78 7.97 -18.08
CA ASN A 600 -22.86 7.08 -17.39
C ASN A 600 -23.13 5.60 -17.75
N SER A 601 -24.41 5.24 -17.93
CA SER A 601 -24.79 3.91 -18.43
C SER A 601 -24.36 3.71 -19.89
N CYS A 602 -24.55 4.72 -20.74
CA CYS A 602 -24.05 4.73 -22.11
C CYS A 602 -22.52 4.65 -22.17
N LEU A 603 -21.81 5.37 -21.29
CA LEU A 603 -20.35 5.38 -21.23
C LEU A 603 -19.81 3.98 -20.93
N THR A 604 -20.39 3.32 -19.94
CA THR A 604 -20.05 1.93 -19.59
C THR A 604 -20.24 0.99 -20.79
N LYS A 605 -21.37 1.09 -21.49
CA LYS A 605 -21.67 0.26 -22.67
C LYS A 605 -20.77 0.58 -23.86
N TYR A 606 -20.54 1.87 -24.13
CA TYR A 606 -19.63 2.34 -25.18
C TYR A 606 -18.20 1.87 -24.93
N MET A 607 -17.70 1.93 -23.69
CA MET A 607 -16.35 1.43 -23.38
C MET A 607 -16.23 -0.06 -23.61
N ALA A 608 -17.24 -0.83 -23.21
CA ALA A 608 -17.26 -2.26 -23.47
C ALA A 608 -17.23 -2.56 -24.98
N GLU A 609 -18.01 -1.84 -25.78
CA GLU A 609 -18.04 -2.00 -27.23
C GLU A 609 -16.75 -1.52 -27.90
N THR A 610 -16.23 -0.33 -27.55
CA THR A 610 -15.02 0.25 -28.17
C THR A 610 -13.77 -0.59 -27.91
N VAL A 611 -13.63 -1.10 -26.67
CA VAL A 611 -12.57 -2.05 -26.36
C VAL A 611 -12.74 -3.30 -27.22
N PHE A 612 -13.95 -3.83 -27.34
CA PHE A 612 -14.21 -5.00 -28.19
C PHE A 612 -13.95 -4.74 -29.69
N GLU A 613 -14.33 -3.59 -30.24
CA GLU A 613 -14.14 -3.21 -31.64
C GLU A 613 -12.67 -2.96 -32.00
N ASP A 614 -11.91 -2.29 -31.13
CA ASP A 614 -10.46 -2.10 -31.30
C ASP A 614 -9.71 -3.45 -31.27
N TRP A 615 -10.30 -4.46 -30.62
CA TRP A 615 -9.76 -5.80 -30.48
C TRP A 615 -10.10 -6.73 -31.66
N ALA A 616 -11.23 -6.53 -32.34
CA ALA A 616 -11.76 -7.42 -33.37
C ALA A 616 -11.67 -6.79 -34.77
N VAL A 617 -10.63 -7.10 -35.55
CA VAL A 617 -10.57 -6.69 -36.96
C VAL A 617 -11.59 -7.50 -37.77
N LEU A 618 -12.68 -6.85 -38.17
CA LEU A 618 -13.73 -7.39 -39.03
C LEU A 618 -13.25 -7.49 -40.49
N ASN A 619 -13.20 -8.71 -41.04
CA ASN A 619 -13.27 -8.87 -42.49
C ASN A 619 -14.26 -9.99 -42.84
N GLN A 620 -15.40 -9.57 -43.39
CA GLN A 620 -16.47 -10.33 -44.04
C GLN A 620 -17.64 -10.78 -43.15
N THR A 621 -18.69 -9.98 -43.15
CA THR A 621 -20.06 -10.39 -42.87
C THR A 621 -20.48 -11.44 -43.91
N LYS A 622 -20.83 -12.66 -43.48
CA LYS A 622 -21.66 -13.56 -44.29
C LYS A 622 -23.13 -13.26 -43.99
N THR A 623 -24.02 -13.64 -44.89
CA THR A 623 -25.47 -13.61 -44.66
C THR A 623 -26.01 -15.03 -44.74
N ASP A 624 -26.93 -15.39 -43.85
CA ASP A 624 -27.60 -16.69 -43.88
C ASP A 624 -28.59 -16.79 -45.06
N GLU A 625 -29.25 -17.95 -45.21
CA GLU A 625 -30.26 -18.16 -46.25
C GLU A 625 -31.51 -17.25 -46.12
N ALA A 626 -31.71 -16.62 -44.97
CA ALA A 626 -32.77 -15.65 -44.70
C ALA A 626 -32.32 -14.18 -44.90
N GLY A 627 -31.03 -13.95 -45.18
CA GLY A 627 -30.46 -12.61 -45.36
C GLY A 627 -29.97 -11.96 -44.07
N LYS A 628 -29.91 -12.69 -42.95
CA LYS A 628 -29.37 -12.21 -41.66
C LYS A 628 -27.85 -12.26 -41.66
N ASN A 629 -27.20 -11.19 -41.21
CA ASN A 629 -25.74 -11.15 -41.06
C ASN A 629 -25.28 -12.20 -40.02
N ILE A 630 -24.44 -13.13 -40.46
CA ILE A 630 -23.69 -14.07 -39.60
C ILE A 630 -22.23 -13.65 -39.61
N TYR A 631 -21.66 -13.41 -38.42
CA TYR A 631 -20.22 -13.31 -38.27
C TYR A 631 -19.62 -14.71 -38.25
N ASP A 632 -18.86 -15.03 -39.28
CA ASP A 632 -18.08 -16.26 -39.35
C ASP A 632 -16.66 -15.94 -38.88
N ILE A 633 -16.37 -16.23 -37.62
CA ILE A 633 -15.04 -16.09 -37.01
C ILE A 633 -14.00 -16.97 -37.75
N ASN A 634 -14.41 -17.89 -38.65
CA ASN A 634 -13.47 -18.77 -39.35
C ASN A 634 -12.92 -18.24 -40.68
N SER A 635 -13.33 -17.07 -41.18
CA SER A 635 -12.84 -16.56 -42.48
C SER A 635 -11.57 -15.71 -42.34
N GLU A 636 -10.41 -16.33 -42.56
CA GLU A 636 -9.10 -15.73 -42.86
C GLU A 636 -8.84 -14.31 -42.29
N TYR A 637 -8.45 -14.25 -41.01
CA TYR A 637 -7.91 -13.07 -40.34
C TYR A 637 -6.56 -12.61 -40.91
N GLU A 638 -6.53 -12.09 -42.13
CA GLU A 638 -5.40 -11.29 -42.58
C GLU A 638 -5.58 -9.85 -42.09
N THR A 639 -5.16 -9.54 -40.85
CA THR A 639 -4.46 -8.31 -40.39
C THR A 639 -4.70 -7.94 -38.91
N LYS A 640 -3.65 -8.04 -38.08
CA LYS A 640 -3.29 -7.14 -36.94
C LYS A 640 -4.38 -6.71 -35.92
N GLY A 641 -5.09 -7.64 -35.27
CA GLY A 641 -5.93 -7.33 -34.09
C GLY A 641 -5.20 -7.58 -32.76
N VAL A 642 -5.43 -6.75 -31.73
CA VAL A 642 -4.82 -6.90 -30.38
C VAL A 642 -5.04 -8.31 -29.81
N LEU A 643 -6.26 -8.87 -29.92
CA LEU A 643 -6.57 -10.23 -29.47
C LEU A 643 -5.73 -11.30 -30.15
N TYR A 644 -5.50 -11.19 -31.46
CA TYR A 644 -4.71 -12.17 -32.21
C TYR A 644 -3.24 -12.14 -31.79
N ASN A 645 -2.71 -10.95 -31.55
CA ASN A 645 -1.34 -10.80 -31.07
C ASN A 645 -1.20 -11.33 -29.64
N LEU A 646 -2.15 -11.00 -28.75
CA LEU A 646 -2.20 -11.57 -27.39
C LEU A 646 -2.24 -13.11 -27.44
N LEU A 647 -3.09 -13.68 -28.29
CA LEU A 647 -3.16 -15.12 -28.50
C LEU A 647 -1.83 -15.69 -29.02
N THR A 648 -1.25 -15.06 -30.04
CA THR A 648 -0.01 -15.52 -30.68
C THR A 648 1.13 -15.53 -29.66
N SER A 649 1.29 -14.45 -28.92
CA SER A 649 2.33 -14.31 -27.94
C SER A 649 2.07 -15.19 -26.70
N GLY A 650 0.81 -15.37 -26.27
CA GLY A 650 0.47 -16.34 -25.22
C GLY A 650 0.75 -17.79 -25.63
N ASN A 651 0.37 -18.19 -26.85
CA ASN A 651 0.69 -19.51 -27.40
C ASN A 651 2.20 -19.73 -27.56
N ALA A 652 2.97 -18.69 -27.88
CA ALA A 652 4.44 -18.78 -27.89
C ALA A 652 5.05 -19.07 -26.52
N ASN A 653 4.30 -18.86 -25.43
CA ASN A 653 4.72 -19.11 -24.06
C ASN A 653 4.07 -20.35 -23.43
N TYR A 654 3.15 -21.04 -24.14
CA TYR A 654 2.50 -22.27 -23.65
C TYR A 654 3.52 -23.32 -23.21
N SER A 655 4.57 -23.56 -24.01
CA SER A 655 5.62 -24.55 -23.70
C SER A 655 6.52 -24.17 -22.52
N LYS A 656 6.38 -22.95 -21.99
CA LYS A 656 7.14 -22.47 -20.83
C LYS A 656 6.36 -22.62 -19.53
N LEU A 657 5.05 -22.89 -19.60
CA LEU A 657 4.24 -23.21 -18.43
C LEU A 657 4.72 -24.52 -17.81
N PHE A 658 4.58 -24.62 -16.49
CA PHE A 658 5.00 -25.80 -15.77
C PHE A 658 4.05 -26.16 -14.65
N ASN A 659 4.10 -27.43 -14.28
CA ASN A 659 3.37 -28.01 -13.17
C ASN A 659 4.29 -29.02 -12.44
N ILE A 660 4.61 -28.75 -11.17
CA ILE A 660 5.53 -29.57 -10.36
C ILE A 660 5.10 -29.67 -8.89
N ASN A 661 5.14 -30.87 -8.31
CA ASN A 661 4.88 -31.12 -6.91
C ASN A 661 6.20 -31.34 -6.16
N LEU A 662 6.47 -30.49 -5.16
CA LEU A 662 7.73 -30.47 -4.44
C LEU A 662 7.51 -30.52 -2.92
N ASP A 663 8.33 -31.32 -2.26
CA ASP A 663 8.63 -31.19 -0.84
C ASP A 663 10.08 -30.74 -0.65
N HIS A 664 10.39 -30.24 0.54
CA HIS A 664 11.77 -29.92 0.86
C HIS A 664 12.14 -30.17 2.32
N ILE A 665 13.45 -30.29 2.55
CA ILE A 665 14.04 -30.02 3.85
C ILE A 665 14.96 -28.81 3.71
N LEU A 666 14.67 -27.78 4.50
CA LEU A 666 15.44 -26.57 4.64
C LEU A 666 16.50 -26.77 5.71
N ILE A 667 17.76 -26.50 5.36
CA ILE A 667 18.89 -26.39 6.28
C ILE A 667 19.11 -24.90 6.53
N ASN A 668 18.78 -24.44 7.72
CA ASN A 668 18.86 -23.03 8.10
C ASN A 668 19.76 -22.79 9.32
N ILE A 669 20.09 -21.54 9.57
CA ILE A 669 20.86 -21.09 10.74
C ILE A 669 19.95 -20.17 11.57
N ASP A 670 20.20 -20.14 12.88
CA ASP A 670 19.60 -19.24 13.88
C ASP A 670 20.73 -18.88 14.85
N ALA A 671 21.72 -18.15 14.33
CA ALA A 671 22.93 -17.75 15.01
C ALA A 671 22.63 -16.71 16.09
N ASN A 672 21.68 -15.82 15.84
CA ASN A 672 21.21 -14.85 16.84
C ASN A 672 20.24 -15.47 17.87
N GLY A 673 19.62 -16.61 17.57
CA GLY A 673 18.77 -17.35 18.50
C GLY A 673 17.35 -16.80 18.64
N ASP A 674 16.92 -15.90 17.75
CA ASP A 674 15.61 -15.25 17.79
C ASP A 674 14.46 -16.19 17.34
N GLY A 675 14.82 -17.35 16.78
CA GLY A 675 13.87 -18.37 16.33
C GLY A 675 13.38 -18.17 14.89
N THR A 676 13.93 -17.21 14.17
CA THR A 676 13.78 -17.01 12.73
C THR A 676 15.05 -17.45 11.99
N PRO A 677 14.93 -17.93 10.74
CA PRO A 677 16.11 -18.25 9.93
C PRO A 677 16.95 -17.01 9.61
N ASP A 678 18.26 -17.06 9.87
CA ASP A 678 19.20 -16.04 9.40
C ASP A 678 19.43 -16.13 7.90
N ASP A 679 19.64 -14.97 7.26
CA ASP A 679 20.08 -14.88 5.87
C ASP A 679 21.52 -15.42 5.72
N PRO A 680 21.73 -16.51 4.94
CA PRO A 680 23.06 -17.07 4.72
C PRO A 680 24.05 -16.05 4.14
N ASP A 681 23.62 -15.13 3.27
CA ASP A 681 24.53 -14.15 2.66
C ASP A 681 24.99 -13.10 3.66
N LYS A 682 24.13 -12.70 4.60
CA LYS A 682 24.51 -11.83 5.72
C LYS A 682 25.46 -12.56 6.67
N PHE A 683 25.12 -13.79 7.06
CA PHE A 683 25.95 -14.61 7.96
C PHE A 683 27.36 -14.84 7.40
N LEU A 684 27.46 -15.13 6.10
CA LEU A 684 28.74 -15.42 5.47
C LEU A 684 29.60 -14.16 5.25
N LYS A 685 29.02 -12.96 5.15
CA LYS A 685 29.71 -11.74 4.72
C LYS A 685 31.03 -11.49 5.47
N ASP A 686 31.02 -11.68 6.78
CA ASP A 686 32.13 -11.33 7.69
C ASP A 686 33.10 -12.49 7.97
N LEU A 687 32.85 -13.67 7.42
CA LEU A 687 33.72 -14.84 7.56
C LEU A 687 34.87 -14.81 6.54
N ASP A 688 36.03 -15.35 6.92
CA ASP A 688 37.14 -15.53 5.98
C ASP A 688 36.84 -16.66 4.96
N ASP A 689 37.53 -16.63 3.81
CA ASP A 689 37.28 -17.57 2.72
C ASP A 689 37.47 -19.04 3.13
N THR A 690 38.32 -19.34 4.12
CA THR A 690 38.50 -20.70 4.63
C THR A 690 37.26 -21.16 5.36
N THR A 691 36.76 -20.36 6.30
CA THR A 691 35.55 -20.66 7.07
C THR A 691 34.31 -20.69 6.20
N LYS A 692 34.20 -19.82 5.19
CA LYS A 692 33.13 -19.89 4.17
C LYS A 692 33.11 -21.24 3.46
N ASN A 693 34.28 -21.70 3.00
CA ASN A 693 34.39 -23.00 2.33
C ASN A 693 34.09 -24.17 3.27
N GLU A 694 34.50 -24.09 4.54
CA GLU A 694 34.17 -25.10 5.55
C GLU A 694 32.68 -25.14 5.85
N PHE A 695 32.03 -23.99 5.98
CA PHE A 695 30.60 -23.86 6.18
C PHE A 695 29.81 -24.51 5.03
N GLU A 696 30.12 -24.11 3.79
CA GLU A 696 29.46 -24.66 2.60
C GLU A 696 29.68 -26.18 2.45
N ALA A 697 30.87 -26.67 2.78
CA ALA A 697 31.17 -28.10 2.80
C ALA A 697 30.38 -28.85 3.88
N SER A 698 30.15 -28.21 5.03
CA SER A 698 29.34 -28.77 6.13
C SER A 698 27.86 -28.83 5.79
N VAL A 699 27.30 -27.80 5.12
CA VAL A 699 25.92 -27.82 4.58
C VAL A 699 25.76 -28.99 3.61
N ALA A 700 26.65 -29.12 2.63
CA ALA A 700 26.62 -30.21 1.66
C ALA A 700 26.74 -31.59 2.34
N SER A 701 27.61 -31.70 3.36
CA SER A 701 27.79 -32.94 4.13
C SER A 701 26.54 -33.32 4.94
N LEU A 702 25.84 -32.36 5.53
CA LEU A 702 24.58 -32.58 6.23
C LEU A 702 23.47 -33.00 5.25
N ALA A 703 23.30 -32.29 4.14
CA ALA A 703 22.36 -32.66 3.08
C ALA A 703 22.62 -34.08 2.55
N GLN A 704 23.89 -34.45 2.40
CA GLN A 704 24.29 -35.81 1.99
C GLN A 704 23.93 -36.87 3.02
N ALA A 705 24.12 -36.59 4.32
CA ALA A 705 23.74 -37.50 5.39
C ALA A 705 22.22 -37.69 5.47
N LEU A 706 21.45 -36.60 5.31
CA LEU A 706 19.98 -36.64 5.26
C LEU A 706 19.49 -37.52 4.11
N TYR A 707 20.03 -37.33 2.90
CA TYR A 707 19.72 -38.16 1.75
C TYR A 707 20.01 -39.65 2.01
N LEU A 708 21.23 -40.00 2.42
CA LEU A 708 21.62 -41.40 2.62
C LEU A 708 20.78 -42.10 3.70
N GLU A 709 20.47 -41.39 4.78
CA GLU A 709 19.64 -41.92 5.85
C GLU A 709 18.21 -42.13 5.35
N ALA A 710 17.66 -41.17 4.59
CA ALA A 710 16.32 -41.25 4.02
C ALA A 710 16.17 -42.41 3.03
N THR A 711 17.19 -42.70 2.20
CA THR A 711 17.13 -43.76 1.18
C THR A 711 17.55 -45.15 1.67
N SER A 712 17.98 -45.27 2.93
CA SER A 712 18.57 -46.51 3.49
C SER A 712 17.68 -47.76 3.52
N GLY A 713 16.41 -47.67 3.13
CA GLY A 713 15.40 -48.73 3.24
C GLY A 713 15.02 -49.09 4.68
N LEU A 714 15.63 -48.45 5.68
CA LEU A 714 15.41 -48.70 7.12
C LEU A 714 14.15 -48.03 7.66
N TYR A 715 13.53 -47.16 6.86
CA TYR A 715 12.32 -46.42 7.19
C TYR A 715 11.05 -47.02 6.56
N GLY A 716 11.16 -48.14 5.84
CA GLY A 716 10.03 -48.87 5.25
C GLY A 716 9.39 -48.15 4.06
N ASP A 717 8.14 -48.52 3.74
CA ASP A 717 7.33 -47.97 2.64
C ASP A 717 6.65 -46.62 3.03
N ASN A 718 7.34 -45.77 3.81
CA ASN A 718 6.81 -44.43 4.13
C ASN A 718 7.22 -43.43 3.04
N ASP A 719 6.35 -42.46 2.75
CA ASP A 719 6.68 -41.34 1.86
C ASP A 719 7.87 -40.52 2.40
N TYR A 720 8.58 -39.85 1.49
CA TYR A 720 9.78 -39.12 1.87
C TYR A 720 9.51 -37.97 2.85
N TYR A 721 8.37 -37.28 2.79
CA TYR A 721 8.03 -36.21 3.72
C TYR A 721 7.96 -36.71 5.17
N THR A 722 7.30 -37.86 5.37
CA THR A 722 7.21 -38.56 6.64
C THR A 722 8.59 -38.96 7.15
N ILE A 723 9.44 -39.50 6.26
CA ILE A 723 10.83 -39.84 6.57
C ILE A 723 11.60 -38.59 7.01
N LEU A 724 11.54 -37.50 6.26
CA LEU A 724 12.22 -36.24 6.59
C LEU A 724 11.79 -35.69 7.95
N THR A 725 10.49 -35.77 8.27
CA THR A 725 9.96 -35.37 9.58
C THR A 725 10.56 -36.19 10.72
N TYR A 726 10.71 -37.51 10.53
CA TYR A 726 11.42 -38.37 11.47
C TYR A 726 12.91 -38.02 11.56
N LEU A 727 13.57 -37.73 10.44
CA LEU A 727 14.99 -37.38 10.41
C LEU A 727 15.27 -36.06 11.11
N LYS A 728 14.42 -35.04 10.93
CA LYS A 728 14.48 -33.78 11.69
C LYS A 728 14.47 -34.05 13.20
N THR A 729 13.54 -34.89 13.66
CA THR A 729 13.43 -35.25 15.08
C THR A 729 14.69 -36.01 15.56
N ALA A 730 15.17 -36.98 14.78
CA ALA A 730 16.38 -37.74 15.09
C ALA A 730 17.64 -36.85 15.12
N TYR A 731 17.70 -35.85 14.23
CA TYR A 731 18.76 -34.85 14.19
C TYR A 731 18.74 -33.98 15.44
N GLU A 732 17.59 -33.46 15.83
CA GLU A 732 17.42 -32.67 17.07
C GLU A 732 17.85 -33.46 18.32
N GLU A 733 17.47 -34.74 18.40
CA GLU A 733 17.89 -35.66 19.47
C GLU A 733 19.35 -36.11 19.38
N GLY A 734 20.05 -35.78 18.29
CA GLY A 734 21.42 -36.20 18.02
C GLY A 734 21.59 -37.72 17.92
N ALA A 735 20.55 -38.44 17.46
CA ALA A 735 20.56 -39.90 17.43
C ALA A 735 21.73 -40.45 16.60
N LYS A 736 22.10 -41.72 16.83
CA LYS A 736 23.04 -42.42 15.95
C LYS A 736 22.44 -42.58 14.57
N LEU A 737 23.24 -42.37 13.52
CA LEU A 737 22.80 -42.67 12.16
C LEU A 737 22.57 -44.17 12.06
N LYS A 738 21.48 -44.59 11.42
CA LYS A 738 21.22 -46.02 11.22
C LYS A 738 22.05 -46.57 10.07
N THR A 739 22.36 -45.73 9.07
CA THR A 739 23.23 -46.06 7.94
C THR A 739 24.70 -46.22 8.32
N ASP A 740 25.19 -45.39 9.24
CA ASP A 740 26.53 -45.47 9.81
C ASP A 740 26.49 -45.37 11.34
N PRO A 741 26.35 -46.51 12.05
CA PRO A 741 26.27 -46.52 13.52
C PRO A 741 27.54 -46.04 14.25
N THR A 742 28.62 -45.77 13.51
CA THR A 742 29.86 -45.17 14.05
C THR A 742 29.77 -43.65 14.16
N LYS A 743 28.79 -43.02 13.50
CA LYS A 743 28.49 -41.59 13.53
C LYS A 743 27.16 -41.30 14.24
N SER A 744 26.97 -40.06 14.66
CA SER A 744 25.67 -39.55 15.13
C SER A 744 25.34 -38.20 14.50
N TRP A 745 24.08 -37.80 14.57
CA TRP A 745 23.65 -36.51 14.05
C TRP A 745 24.39 -35.33 14.68
N ASP A 746 24.91 -35.50 15.90
CA ASP A 746 25.81 -34.52 16.55
C ASP A 746 27.06 -34.19 15.71
N ASP A 747 27.55 -35.11 14.86
CA ASP A 747 28.71 -34.88 13.99
C ASP A 747 28.42 -33.82 12.90
N TYR A 748 27.14 -33.55 12.62
CA TYR A 748 26.67 -32.65 11.57
C TYR A 748 26.04 -31.35 12.10
N LYS A 749 26.01 -31.15 13.43
CA LYS A 749 25.51 -29.90 14.06
C LYS A 749 26.53 -28.75 14.05
N GLN A 750 27.52 -28.83 13.16
CA GLN A 750 28.54 -27.80 12.99
C GLN A 750 27.84 -26.50 12.54
N PHE A 751 28.31 -25.33 13.00
CA PHE A 751 27.70 -24.03 12.69
C PHE A 751 26.23 -23.84 13.11
N GLY A 752 25.68 -24.69 13.98
CA GLY A 752 24.36 -24.48 14.57
C GLY A 752 23.18 -24.73 13.62
N PHE A 753 23.35 -25.56 12.58
CA PHE A 753 22.27 -25.85 11.64
C PHE A 753 20.99 -26.36 12.29
N LEU A 754 19.87 -25.81 11.83
CA LEU A 754 18.51 -26.25 12.08
C LEU A 754 17.94 -26.89 10.82
N LEU A 755 16.94 -27.75 11.01
CA LEU A 755 16.24 -28.42 9.92
C LEU A 755 14.76 -28.05 9.98
N THR A 756 14.18 -27.63 8.87
CA THR A 756 12.74 -27.40 8.73
C THR A 756 12.21 -28.23 7.57
N VAL A 757 11.10 -28.93 7.77
CA VAL A 757 10.48 -29.81 6.76
C VAL A 757 9.13 -29.23 6.43
N GLU A 758 8.88 -28.96 5.15
CA GLU A 758 7.63 -28.35 4.69
C GLU A 758 7.14 -29.00 3.40
N GLN A 759 5.81 -29.10 3.30
CA GLN A 759 5.14 -29.36 2.05
C GLN A 759 4.89 -28.01 1.39
N LEU A 760 5.56 -27.74 0.28
CA LEU A 760 5.45 -26.45 -0.43
C LEU A 760 4.06 -26.27 -1.08
N ALA A 761 3.29 -27.35 -1.13
CA ALA A 761 2.03 -27.50 -1.84
C ALA A 761 1.00 -28.22 -0.95
N SER A 762 0.48 -27.54 0.08
CA SER A 762 -0.50 -28.14 1.02
C SER A 762 -1.86 -28.51 0.39
N SER A 763 -2.12 -28.11 -0.87
CA SER A 763 -3.40 -28.32 -1.55
C SER A 763 -3.34 -28.61 -3.06
N GLY A 764 -2.15 -28.75 -3.67
CA GLY A 764 -1.98 -29.02 -5.11
C GLY A 764 -0.64 -28.55 -5.65
N ASP A 765 -0.34 -28.89 -6.90
CA ASP A 765 0.97 -28.66 -7.51
C ASP A 765 1.38 -27.18 -7.64
N ILE A 766 2.69 -26.92 -7.71
CA ILE A 766 3.26 -25.60 -7.98
C ILE A 766 3.14 -25.31 -9.47
N THR A 767 2.45 -24.22 -9.79
CA THR A 767 2.19 -23.73 -11.14
C THR A 767 2.88 -22.39 -11.38
N GLN A 768 2.81 -21.90 -12.63
CA GLN A 768 3.30 -20.57 -13.00
C GLN A 768 2.73 -19.43 -12.15
N ASP A 769 1.50 -19.57 -11.62
CA ASP A 769 0.85 -18.52 -10.82
C ASP A 769 1.19 -18.65 -9.32
N SER A 770 1.30 -19.88 -8.81
CA SER A 770 1.61 -20.10 -7.39
C SER A 770 3.10 -19.96 -7.07
N VAL A 771 3.99 -20.19 -8.04
CA VAL A 771 5.44 -20.06 -7.84
C VAL A 771 5.83 -18.64 -7.45
N ASN A 772 5.10 -17.64 -7.93
CA ASN A 772 5.39 -16.23 -7.65
C ASN A 772 5.16 -15.84 -6.18
N ASN A 773 4.61 -16.74 -5.35
CA ASN A 773 4.48 -16.53 -3.90
C ASN A 773 5.76 -16.91 -3.13
N PHE A 774 6.75 -17.51 -3.79
CA PHE A 774 8.05 -17.84 -3.18
C PHE A 774 9.06 -16.69 -3.37
N VAL A 775 10.18 -16.72 -2.67
CA VAL A 775 11.28 -15.76 -2.90
C VAL A 775 11.95 -16.02 -4.26
N GLU A 776 12.32 -14.97 -4.99
CA GLU A 776 12.82 -15.04 -6.38
C GLU A 776 13.89 -16.13 -6.61
N PRO A 777 14.93 -16.29 -5.76
CA PRO A 777 15.93 -17.34 -5.97
C PRO A 777 15.33 -18.75 -5.98
N PHE A 778 14.28 -18.98 -5.18
CA PHE A 778 13.56 -20.25 -5.15
C PHE A 778 12.64 -20.41 -6.36
N GLN A 779 11.97 -19.33 -6.79
CA GLN A 779 11.11 -19.36 -7.98
C GLN A 779 11.88 -19.82 -9.22
N GLU A 780 13.03 -19.19 -9.47
CA GLU A 780 13.89 -19.49 -10.62
C GLU A 780 14.46 -20.90 -10.54
N TYR A 781 14.82 -21.34 -9.33
CA TYR A 781 15.30 -22.70 -9.11
C TYR A 781 14.22 -23.75 -9.42
N VAL A 782 12.98 -23.56 -8.98
CA VAL A 782 11.85 -24.46 -9.27
C VAL A 782 11.58 -24.54 -10.78
N LYS A 783 11.56 -23.40 -11.49
CA LYS A 783 11.41 -23.34 -12.95
C LYS A 783 12.53 -24.12 -13.66
N ALA A 784 13.77 -23.95 -13.19
CA ALA A 784 14.93 -24.62 -13.75
C ALA A 784 14.92 -26.15 -13.51
N VAL A 785 14.54 -26.58 -12.30
CA VAL A 785 14.34 -28.00 -11.96
C VAL A 785 13.29 -28.62 -12.88
N TYR A 786 12.13 -27.98 -13.06
CA TYR A 786 11.11 -28.47 -13.97
C TYR A 786 11.62 -28.60 -15.41
N LYS A 787 12.32 -27.58 -15.91
CA LYS A 787 12.90 -27.59 -17.26
C LYS A 787 13.89 -28.75 -17.45
N ALA A 788 14.72 -29.02 -16.44
CA ALA A 788 15.66 -30.13 -16.47
C ALA A 788 14.94 -31.49 -16.47
N LEU A 789 13.95 -31.68 -15.59
CA LEU A 789 13.13 -32.89 -15.51
C LEU A 789 12.41 -33.20 -16.83
N SER A 790 11.69 -32.21 -17.35
CA SER A 790 10.91 -32.33 -18.58
C SER A 790 11.79 -32.58 -19.82
N THR A 791 12.92 -31.88 -19.93
CA THR A 791 13.88 -32.07 -21.04
C THR A 791 14.50 -33.47 -21.00
N ASN A 792 14.87 -33.95 -19.81
CA ASN A 792 15.51 -35.25 -19.64
C ASN A 792 14.51 -36.41 -19.58
N LYS A 793 13.21 -36.13 -19.51
CA LYS A 793 12.13 -37.12 -19.29
C LYS A 793 12.43 -38.01 -18.09
N THR A 794 12.86 -37.38 -17.01
CA THR A 794 13.24 -38.06 -15.78
C THR A 794 12.00 -38.74 -15.17
N GLU A 795 12.09 -40.03 -14.84
CA GLU A 795 11.02 -40.74 -14.13
C GLU A 795 11.08 -40.42 -12.63
N ILE A 796 9.92 -40.23 -12.01
CA ILE A 796 9.74 -39.97 -10.59
C ILE A 796 8.91 -41.12 -10.00
N ASP A 797 9.38 -41.67 -8.90
CA ASP A 797 8.74 -42.78 -8.19
C ASP A 797 7.48 -42.31 -7.45
N GLU A 798 6.60 -43.25 -7.09
CA GLU A 798 5.31 -42.95 -6.44
C GLU A 798 5.47 -42.22 -5.10
N ASP A 799 6.61 -42.41 -4.43
CA ASP A 799 6.96 -41.78 -3.15
C ASP A 799 7.75 -40.46 -3.32
N GLY A 800 8.02 -40.05 -4.57
CA GLY A 800 8.88 -38.94 -4.96
C GLY A 800 10.35 -39.31 -5.11
N ASN A 801 11.19 -38.41 -5.61
CA ASN A 801 12.64 -38.61 -5.76
C ASN A 801 13.40 -37.39 -5.24
N PHE A 802 14.51 -37.60 -4.52
CA PHE A 802 15.45 -36.52 -4.26
C PHE A 802 16.07 -36.04 -5.57
N TYR A 803 16.08 -34.71 -5.75
CA TYR A 803 16.57 -34.09 -6.98
C TYR A 803 17.59 -32.99 -6.69
N VAL A 804 18.66 -32.96 -7.47
CA VAL A 804 19.66 -31.89 -7.45
C VAL A 804 19.75 -31.24 -8.81
N TYR A 805 19.89 -29.91 -8.82
CA TYR A 805 20.08 -29.12 -10.04
C TYR A 805 21.31 -28.23 -9.87
N ASP A 806 22.27 -28.38 -10.77
CA ASP A 806 23.43 -27.51 -10.84
C ASP A 806 23.15 -26.41 -11.89
N LYS A 807 23.00 -25.19 -11.40
CA LYS A 807 22.74 -24.01 -12.24
C LYS A 807 23.93 -23.63 -13.12
N ASP A 808 25.16 -23.95 -12.72
CA ASP A 808 26.37 -23.58 -13.45
C ASP A 808 26.52 -24.44 -14.72
N THR A 809 26.01 -25.66 -14.70
CA THR A 809 26.05 -26.61 -15.82
C THR A 809 24.69 -26.79 -16.51
N GLU A 810 23.62 -26.21 -15.97
CA GLU A 810 22.22 -26.41 -16.38
C GLU A 810 21.83 -27.90 -16.45
N THR A 811 22.34 -28.70 -15.51
CA THR A 811 22.07 -30.14 -15.45
C THR A 811 21.42 -30.51 -14.12
N GLY A 812 20.36 -31.30 -14.17
CA GLY A 812 19.76 -31.90 -12.99
C GLY A 812 19.76 -33.43 -13.06
N SER A 813 19.72 -34.07 -11.90
CA SER A 813 19.73 -35.53 -11.79
C SER A 813 19.00 -35.99 -10.53
N VAL A 814 18.32 -37.14 -10.66
CA VAL A 814 17.83 -37.89 -9.50
C VAL A 814 19.04 -38.48 -8.78
N LEU A 815 19.01 -38.42 -7.45
CA LEU A 815 20.04 -39.01 -6.63
C LEU A 815 19.80 -40.53 -6.46
N GLU A 816 20.72 -41.36 -6.95
CA GLU A 816 20.75 -42.83 -6.77
C GLU A 816 21.92 -43.31 -5.88
N ASP A 817 21.66 -44.26 -4.96
CA ASP A 817 22.51 -44.64 -3.80
C ASP A 817 24.03 -44.81 -4.06
N ALA A 818 24.45 -45.27 -5.23
CA ALA A 818 25.86 -45.61 -5.48
C ALA A 818 26.72 -44.46 -6.08
N ALA A 819 26.11 -43.42 -6.66
CA ALA A 819 26.82 -42.34 -7.37
C ALA A 819 26.57 -40.92 -6.78
N SER A 820 25.56 -40.78 -5.92
CA SER A 820 25.06 -39.50 -5.40
C SER A 820 26.02 -38.68 -4.52
N ALA A 821 27.03 -39.32 -3.93
CA ALA A 821 27.96 -38.67 -3.01
C ALA A 821 28.77 -37.50 -3.61
N SER A 822 28.83 -37.40 -4.94
CA SER A 822 29.50 -36.32 -5.67
C SER A 822 28.56 -35.30 -6.29
N LEU A 823 27.24 -35.52 -6.19
CA LEU A 823 26.22 -34.70 -6.83
C LEU A 823 25.63 -33.66 -5.87
N ILE A 824 25.62 -33.91 -4.56
CA ILE A 824 25.21 -32.93 -3.55
C ILE A 824 26.40 -32.04 -3.19
N THR A 825 26.31 -30.77 -3.56
CA THR A 825 27.27 -29.71 -3.23
C THR A 825 26.52 -28.46 -2.80
N SER A 826 27.20 -27.48 -2.19
CA SER A 826 26.57 -26.18 -1.86
C SER A 826 25.96 -25.49 -3.09
N LYS A 827 26.51 -25.74 -4.28
CA LYS A 827 26.04 -25.19 -5.56
C LYS A 827 24.81 -25.88 -6.14
N SER A 828 24.62 -27.16 -5.81
CA SER A 828 23.49 -27.96 -6.31
C SER A 828 22.27 -27.90 -5.40
N LEU A 829 22.37 -27.16 -4.29
CA LEU A 829 21.27 -26.85 -3.38
C LEU A 829 20.75 -25.46 -3.71
N CYS A 830 19.44 -25.26 -3.61
CA CYS A 830 18.88 -23.92 -3.74
C CYS A 830 19.22 -23.13 -2.48
N LYS A 831 19.88 -21.98 -2.62
CA LYS A 831 20.15 -21.05 -1.51
C LYS A 831 19.14 -19.90 -1.57
N THR A 832 18.49 -19.63 -0.46
CA THR A 832 17.56 -18.50 -0.27
C THR A 832 17.94 -17.72 0.99
N VAL A 833 17.23 -16.61 1.25
CA VAL A 833 17.33 -15.85 2.52
C VAL A 833 16.95 -16.68 3.75
N PHE A 834 16.34 -17.86 3.59
CA PHE A 834 15.98 -18.73 4.70
C PHE A 834 16.97 -19.88 4.92
N GLY A 835 17.89 -20.13 3.99
CA GLY A 835 18.82 -21.26 4.06
C GLY A 835 18.98 -22.04 2.75
N TYR A 836 19.39 -23.31 2.90
CA TYR A 836 19.67 -24.21 1.79
C TYR A 836 18.62 -25.32 1.68
N HIS A 837 18.06 -25.50 0.49
CA HIS A 837 16.94 -26.41 0.26
C HIS A 837 17.43 -27.68 -0.43
N LEU A 838 17.14 -28.83 0.18
CA LEU A 838 17.21 -30.14 -0.46
C LEU A 838 15.81 -30.53 -0.92
N LEU A 839 15.63 -30.68 -2.23
CA LEU A 839 14.32 -30.88 -2.85
C LEU A 839 13.99 -32.35 -3.05
N ILE A 840 12.71 -32.64 -2.89
CA ILE A 840 12.06 -33.89 -3.27
C ILE A 840 11.01 -33.56 -4.29
N VAL A 841 11.13 -34.16 -5.47
CA VAL A 841 10.15 -34.02 -6.54
C VAL A 841 9.19 -35.19 -6.40
N ASN A 842 7.95 -34.90 -6.02
CA ASN A 842 6.91 -35.92 -5.87
C ASN A 842 6.27 -36.28 -7.21
N SER A 843 6.06 -35.27 -8.05
CA SER A 843 5.55 -35.45 -9.41
C SER A 843 5.84 -34.21 -10.24
N TYR A 844 5.80 -34.33 -11.56
CA TYR A 844 5.72 -33.20 -12.47
C TYR A 844 4.89 -33.61 -13.68
N SER A 845 4.23 -32.64 -14.30
CA SER A 845 3.43 -32.87 -15.49
C SER A 845 3.61 -31.74 -16.51
N GLY A 846 3.26 -32.02 -17.76
CA GLY A 846 3.16 -30.99 -18.78
C GLY A 846 2.08 -29.97 -18.42
N PRO A 847 2.04 -28.82 -19.12
CA PRO A 847 0.90 -27.91 -19.06
C PRO A 847 -0.41 -28.65 -19.35
N ASP A 848 -1.50 -28.14 -18.80
CA ASP A 848 -2.85 -28.67 -19.06
C ASP A 848 -3.15 -28.70 -20.56
N SER A 849 -3.78 -29.79 -21.02
CA SER A 849 -4.16 -29.95 -22.42
C SER A 849 -5.10 -28.84 -22.89
N THR A 850 -4.80 -28.28 -24.07
CA THR A 850 -5.68 -27.34 -24.79
C THR A 850 -6.72 -28.01 -25.68
N ASP A 851 -6.58 -29.34 -25.88
CA ASP A 851 -7.47 -30.16 -26.69
C ASP A 851 -8.87 -30.23 -26.05
N TYR A 852 -9.88 -29.79 -26.82
CA TYR A 852 -11.28 -29.85 -26.43
C TYR A 852 -12.02 -30.81 -27.36
N LYS A 853 -12.29 -32.03 -26.87
CA LYS A 853 -12.95 -33.09 -27.67
C LYS A 853 -14.46 -33.04 -27.51
N LYS A 854 -15.16 -33.00 -28.65
CA LYS A 854 -16.61 -33.16 -28.68
C LYS A 854 -17.02 -34.54 -28.08
N PRO A 855 -18.00 -34.61 -27.17
CA PRO A 855 -18.55 -35.89 -26.71
C PRO A 855 -19.12 -36.71 -27.89
N SER A 856 -18.82 -38.02 -27.93
CA SER A 856 -19.11 -38.92 -29.05
C SER A 856 -20.59 -39.08 -29.43
N ASP A 857 -21.51 -38.63 -28.58
CA ASP A 857 -22.95 -38.91 -28.71
C ASP A 857 -23.75 -37.75 -29.35
N TYR A 858 -23.08 -36.67 -29.80
CA TYR A 858 -23.70 -35.51 -30.44
C TYR A 858 -23.33 -35.39 -31.93
N GLU A 859 -23.71 -36.38 -32.74
CA GLU A 859 -23.44 -36.41 -34.20
C GLU A 859 -24.44 -35.62 -35.08
N SER A 860 -25.43 -34.89 -34.55
CA SER A 860 -26.46 -34.29 -35.45
C SER A 860 -27.16 -32.99 -35.05
N SER A 861 -26.54 -32.13 -34.23
CA SER A 861 -26.91 -30.72 -34.26
C SER A 861 -25.69 -29.81 -34.21
N TRP A 862 -25.82 -28.75 -34.97
CA TRP A 862 -25.07 -27.52 -35.11
C TRP A 862 -25.00 -26.73 -33.78
N GLU A 863 -24.86 -27.40 -32.62
CA GLU A 863 -25.16 -26.83 -31.29
C GLU A 863 -24.11 -27.18 -30.22
N ASN A 864 -22.83 -26.94 -30.49
CA ASN A 864 -21.85 -26.65 -29.41
C ASN A 864 -21.37 -25.19 -29.50
N ASP A 865 -22.09 -24.37 -30.25
CA ASP A 865 -21.81 -22.97 -30.39
C ASP A 865 -22.16 -22.24 -29.10
N ILE A 866 -21.15 -21.71 -28.41
CA ILE A 866 -21.42 -20.71 -27.39
C ILE A 866 -21.95 -19.49 -28.13
N SER A 867 -23.21 -19.20 -27.85
CA SER A 867 -23.96 -18.08 -28.42
C SER A 867 -23.53 -16.81 -27.69
N VAL A 868 -22.56 -16.09 -28.25
CA VAL A 868 -22.21 -14.74 -27.81
C VAL A 868 -23.16 -13.79 -28.51
N THR A 869 -24.06 -13.14 -27.76
CA THR A 869 -24.93 -12.12 -28.35
C THR A 869 -24.14 -10.83 -28.48
N LEU A 870 -23.80 -10.47 -29.71
CA LEU A 870 -23.32 -9.14 -30.05
C LEU A 870 -24.53 -8.31 -30.50
N ILE A 871 -24.64 -7.10 -30.00
CA ILE A 871 -25.68 -6.16 -30.41
C ILE A 871 -25.08 -5.29 -31.51
N THR A 872 -25.66 -5.31 -32.70
CA THR A 872 -25.26 -4.42 -33.79
C THR A 872 -26.49 -3.76 -34.39
N ASP A 873 -26.39 -2.45 -34.64
CA ASP A 873 -27.47 -1.70 -35.28
C ASP A 873 -27.66 -2.17 -36.72
N ASP A 874 -28.87 -2.64 -37.04
CA ASP A 874 -29.30 -2.80 -38.43
C ASP A 874 -29.65 -1.42 -38.98
N SER A 875 -28.84 -0.89 -39.90
CA SER A 875 -29.06 0.42 -40.49
C SER A 875 -30.34 0.54 -41.33
N ASP A 876 -30.99 -0.59 -41.64
CA ASP A 876 -32.16 -0.66 -42.53
C ASP A 876 -33.49 -0.93 -41.79
N THR A 877 -33.51 -1.21 -40.48
CA THR A 877 -34.74 -1.44 -39.69
C THR A 877 -34.74 -0.78 -38.29
N ASP A 878 -35.94 -0.60 -37.70
CA ASP A 878 -36.12 -0.03 -36.34
C ASP A 878 -35.98 -1.10 -35.22
N GLU A 879 -35.45 -2.30 -35.52
CA GLU A 879 -35.29 -3.40 -34.55
C GLU A 879 -33.80 -3.76 -34.40
N ASP A 880 -33.30 -3.80 -33.15
CA ASP A 880 -31.95 -4.28 -32.85
C ASP A 880 -31.79 -5.72 -33.32
N GLU A 881 -30.91 -5.98 -34.30
CA GLU A 881 -30.53 -7.34 -34.62
C GLU A 881 -29.52 -7.82 -33.57
N SER A 882 -29.98 -8.69 -32.67
CA SER A 882 -29.08 -9.54 -31.90
C SER A 882 -28.36 -10.49 -32.86
N ILE A 883 -27.08 -10.22 -33.09
CA ILE A 883 -26.21 -11.15 -33.80
C ILE A 883 -25.72 -12.15 -32.77
N VAL A 884 -26.29 -13.35 -32.82
CA VAL A 884 -25.80 -14.48 -32.07
C VAL A 884 -24.59 -15.01 -32.82
N VAL A 885 -23.41 -14.70 -32.29
CA VAL A 885 -22.16 -15.26 -32.76
C VAL A 885 -22.00 -16.63 -32.14
N HIS A 886 -21.94 -17.61 -33.00
CA HIS A 886 -21.79 -19.01 -32.67
C HIS A 886 -20.31 -19.36 -32.74
N THR A 887 -19.65 -19.50 -31.58
CA THR A 887 -18.22 -19.81 -31.52
C THR A 887 -18.00 -21.29 -31.20
N ASP A 888 -17.33 -22.02 -32.09
CA ASP A 888 -16.91 -23.40 -31.85
C ASP A 888 -15.66 -23.43 -30.97
N ALA A 889 -15.78 -23.98 -29.76
CA ALA A 889 -14.66 -24.16 -28.83
C ALA A 889 -13.72 -25.33 -29.24
N TRP A 890 -14.04 -26.06 -30.30
CA TRP A 890 -13.25 -27.18 -30.79
C TRP A 890 -11.81 -26.75 -31.11
N ASN A 891 -10.88 -27.55 -30.59
CA ASN A 891 -9.46 -27.42 -30.83
C ASN A 891 -8.84 -28.81 -30.70
N GLU A 892 -8.24 -29.31 -31.77
CA GLU A 892 -7.54 -30.61 -31.78
C GLU A 892 -6.04 -30.48 -31.51
N ASN A 893 -5.51 -29.26 -31.44
CA ASN A 893 -4.13 -29.02 -31.04
C ASN A 893 -4.03 -29.09 -29.52
N THR A 894 -3.07 -29.84 -29.00
CA THR A 894 -2.83 -29.94 -27.55
C THR A 894 -1.99 -28.79 -27.01
N ASP A 895 -1.26 -28.07 -27.87
CA ASP A 895 -0.19 -27.15 -27.46
C ASP A 895 -0.45 -25.68 -27.82
N GLN A 896 -1.66 -25.35 -28.26
CA GLN A 896 -2.03 -23.99 -28.64
C GLN A 896 -3.49 -23.75 -28.31
N ILE A 897 -3.79 -22.68 -27.57
CA ILE A 897 -5.17 -22.19 -27.41
C ILE A 897 -5.67 -21.73 -28.79
N SER A 898 -6.88 -22.15 -29.18
CA SER A 898 -7.52 -21.65 -30.39
C SER A 898 -8.06 -20.24 -30.16
N PHE A 899 -8.16 -19.44 -31.22
CA PHE A 899 -8.73 -18.09 -31.11
C PHE A 899 -10.15 -18.13 -30.55
N ASN A 900 -10.96 -19.12 -30.93
CA ASN A 900 -12.31 -19.27 -30.40
C ASN A 900 -12.32 -19.55 -28.89
N GLN A 901 -11.46 -20.46 -28.41
CA GLN A 901 -11.33 -20.73 -26.97
C GLN A 901 -10.92 -19.47 -26.20
N PHE A 902 -9.93 -18.73 -26.69
CA PHE A 902 -9.50 -17.46 -26.07
C PHE A 902 -10.61 -16.40 -26.12
N PHE A 903 -11.29 -16.26 -27.25
CA PHE A 903 -12.37 -15.30 -27.44
C PHE A 903 -13.56 -15.57 -26.50
N ILE A 904 -13.98 -16.84 -26.38
CA ILE A 904 -14.99 -17.28 -25.41
C ILE A 904 -14.57 -16.87 -23.99
N TYR A 905 -13.34 -17.21 -23.60
CA TYR A 905 -12.81 -16.91 -22.29
C TYR A 905 -12.84 -15.40 -21.99
N TYR A 906 -12.34 -14.59 -22.93
CA TYR A 906 -12.32 -13.14 -22.83
C TYR A 906 -13.73 -12.56 -22.63
N VAL A 907 -14.68 -12.92 -23.51
CA VAL A 907 -16.06 -12.42 -23.44
C VAL A 907 -16.71 -12.80 -22.11
N GLN A 908 -16.51 -14.03 -21.63
CA GLN A 908 -17.06 -14.48 -20.36
C GLN A 908 -16.46 -13.71 -19.19
N LYS A 909 -15.14 -13.48 -19.21
CA LYS A 909 -14.45 -12.69 -18.20
C LYS A 909 -14.93 -11.24 -18.16
N ALA A 910 -15.04 -10.58 -19.32
CA ALA A 910 -15.52 -9.20 -19.43
C ALA A 910 -16.95 -9.02 -18.88
N ASN A 911 -17.79 -10.05 -19.00
CA ASN A 911 -19.17 -10.05 -18.52
C ASN A 911 -19.36 -10.64 -17.13
N SER A 912 -18.28 -11.00 -16.42
CA SER A 912 -18.34 -11.72 -15.13
C SER A 912 -19.19 -13.00 -15.20
N ALA A 913 -19.22 -13.65 -16.36
CA ALA A 913 -19.97 -14.89 -16.59
C ALA A 913 -19.14 -16.11 -16.18
N THR A 914 -19.81 -17.18 -15.76
CA THR A 914 -19.15 -18.47 -15.52
C THR A 914 -18.62 -19.03 -16.82
N SER A 915 -17.39 -19.54 -16.81
CA SER A 915 -16.76 -20.10 -18.00
C SER A 915 -17.53 -21.33 -18.49
N SER A 916 -17.82 -21.37 -19.80
CA SER A 916 -18.40 -22.55 -20.46
C SER A 916 -17.33 -23.48 -21.04
N LEU A 917 -16.06 -23.09 -20.96
CA LEU A 917 -14.93 -23.93 -21.30
C LEU A 917 -14.72 -24.98 -20.19
N GLU A 918 -14.11 -26.11 -20.52
CA GLU A 918 -13.64 -27.05 -19.49
C GLU A 918 -12.68 -26.35 -18.53
N SER A 919 -12.68 -26.80 -17.26
CA SER A 919 -11.96 -26.12 -16.18
C SER A 919 -10.46 -25.99 -16.43
N ASN A 920 -9.83 -26.99 -17.05
CA ASN A 920 -8.43 -26.96 -17.45
C ASN A 920 -8.15 -25.88 -18.52
N ILE A 921 -9.00 -25.77 -19.54
CA ILE A 921 -8.86 -24.75 -20.59
C ILE A 921 -9.09 -23.36 -20.01
N SER A 922 -10.10 -23.21 -19.16
CA SER A 922 -10.40 -21.94 -18.49
C SER A 922 -9.27 -21.52 -17.56
N SER A 923 -8.68 -22.46 -16.80
CA SER A 923 -7.52 -22.21 -15.93
C SER A 923 -6.31 -21.79 -16.76
N LEU A 924 -6.03 -22.51 -17.85
CA LEU A 924 -4.94 -22.20 -18.76
C LEU A 924 -5.11 -20.87 -19.51
N CYS A 925 -6.33 -20.47 -19.86
CA CYS A 925 -6.58 -19.14 -20.40
C CYS A 925 -6.36 -18.05 -19.34
N SER A 926 -6.75 -18.31 -18.09
CA SER A 926 -6.58 -17.40 -16.96
C SER A 926 -5.11 -17.11 -16.66
N THR A 927 -4.36 -18.11 -16.17
CA THR A 927 -3.32 -18.70 -16.99
C THR A 927 -2.59 -17.70 -17.85
N LEU A 928 -2.66 -17.85 -19.16
CA LEU A 928 -1.93 -17.13 -20.19
C LEU A 928 -2.32 -15.64 -20.37
N PHE A 929 -3.57 -15.25 -20.14
CA PHE A 929 -4.09 -13.99 -20.70
C PHE A 929 -4.61 -12.95 -19.70
N ASP A 930 -4.75 -13.29 -18.40
CA ASP A 930 -5.46 -12.43 -17.45
C ASP A 930 -4.82 -11.08 -17.18
N SER A 931 -3.50 -11.04 -17.07
CA SER A 931 -2.77 -9.78 -16.88
C SER A 931 -2.99 -8.84 -18.07
N ALA A 932 -2.85 -9.37 -19.29
CA ALA A 932 -3.05 -8.61 -20.53
C ALA A 932 -4.48 -8.08 -20.65
N ILE A 933 -5.49 -8.94 -20.42
CA ILE A 933 -6.91 -8.53 -20.45
C ILE A 933 -7.14 -7.40 -19.46
N SER A 934 -6.65 -7.53 -18.21
CA SER A 934 -6.89 -6.56 -17.16
C SER A 934 -6.32 -5.17 -17.49
N LYS A 935 -5.12 -5.12 -18.09
CA LYS A 935 -4.46 -3.86 -18.47
C LYS A 935 -5.20 -3.15 -19.62
N TYR A 936 -5.68 -3.90 -20.61
CA TYR A 936 -6.48 -3.35 -21.72
C TYR A 936 -7.96 -3.10 -21.40
N THR A 937 -8.50 -3.67 -20.33
CA THR A 937 -9.86 -3.31 -19.83
C THR A 937 -9.80 -2.26 -18.72
N GLY A 938 -8.61 -1.75 -18.39
CA GLY A 938 -8.42 -0.75 -17.35
C GLY A 938 -9.01 0.61 -17.73
N SER A 939 -9.48 1.35 -16.72
CA SER A 939 -10.09 2.68 -16.90
C SER A 939 -9.15 3.68 -17.58
N ASN A 940 -7.84 3.57 -17.36
CA ASN A 940 -6.84 4.44 -17.98
C ASN A 940 -6.77 4.24 -19.51
N PHE A 941 -6.71 2.99 -19.94
CA PHE A 941 -6.70 2.65 -21.37
C PHE A 941 -8.03 3.00 -22.04
N GLN A 942 -9.16 2.73 -21.37
CA GLN A 942 -10.48 3.17 -21.82
C GLN A 942 -10.58 4.69 -21.98
N SER A 943 -10.06 5.46 -21.01
CA SER A 943 -10.00 6.93 -21.08
C SER A 943 -9.14 7.38 -22.28
N TYR A 944 -8.00 6.73 -22.52
CA TYR A 944 -7.13 7.01 -23.67
C TYR A 944 -7.87 6.77 -24.99
N LEU A 945 -8.50 5.61 -25.16
CA LEU A 945 -9.25 5.29 -26.37
C LEU A 945 -10.35 6.32 -26.64
N LEU A 946 -11.08 6.73 -25.60
CA LEU A 946 -12.14 7.73 -25.75
C LEU A 946 -11.60 9.12 -26.08
N LEU A 947 -10.61 9.60 -25.34
CA LEU A 947 -10.00 10.89 -25.57
C LEU A 947 -9.30 10.96 -26.93
N SER A 948 -8.82 9.84 -27.48
CA SER A 948 -8.30 9.78 -28.85
C SER A 948 -9.37 10.13 -29.91
N LYS A 949 -10.66 9.95 -29.59
CA LYS A 949 -11.80 10.32 -30.45
C LYS A 949 -12.29 11.76 -30.22
N LEU A 950 -11.77 12.44 -29.19
CA LEU A 950 -12.23 13.75 -28.74
C LEU A 950 -11.11 14.79 -28.82
N ASN A 951 -11.33 15.84 -29.62
CA ASN A 951 -10.43 16.98 -29.65
C ASN A 951 -10.98 18.11 -28.76
N ILE A 952 -10.61 18.10 -27.47
CA ILE A 952 -11.02 19.10 -26.48
C ILE A 952 -10.18 20.38 -26.64
N GLN A 953 -10.85 21.52 -26.78
CA GLN A 953 -10.28 22.86 -26.87
C GLN A 953 -10.85 23.75 -25.78
N ILE A 954 -9.99 24.50 -25.08
CA ILE A 954 -10.40 25.48 -24.07
C ILE A 954 -10.47 26.86 -24.73
N ASP A 955 -11.51 27.64 -24.44
CA ASP A 955 -11.59 29.03 -24.86
C ASP A 955 -10.53 29.85 -24.10
N ALA A 956 -9.47 30.28 -24.78
CA ALA A 956 -8.38 31.06 -24.18
C ALA A 956 -8.81 32.41 -23.57
N THR A 957 -9.99 32.94 -23.94
CA THR A 957 -10.50 34.23 -23.44
C THR A 957 -11.39 34.07 -22.20
N ASN A 958 -12.25 33.04 -22.22
CA ASN A 958 -13.31 32.85 -21.22
C ASN A 958 -13.14 31.59 -20.36
N GLY A 959 -12.16 30.76 -20.69
CA GLY A 959 -11.84 29.52 -20.01
C GLY A 959 -11.33 29.73 -18.59
N PRO A 960 -11.24 28.65 -17.80
CA PRO A 960 -10.69 28.70 -16.45
C PRO A 960 -9.30 29.34 -16.48
N LYS A 961 -9.02 30.31 -15.62
CA LYS A 961 -7.65 30.85 -15.47
C LYS A 961 -6.91 30.01 -14.46
N VAL A 962 -6.32 28.91 -14.89
CA VAL A 962 -5.39 28.15 -14.03
C VAL A 962 -4.01 28.80 -14.15
N ALA A 963 -3.36 29.10 -13.02
CA ALA A 963 -2.06 29.78 -13.01
C ALA A 963 -0.98 29.02 -13.82
N THR A 964 -1.11 27.70 -13.93
CA THR A 964 -0.27 26.82 -14.75
C THR A 964 -0.57 26.90 -16.25
N TRP A 965 -1.77 27.32 -16.66
CA TRP A 965 -2.10 27.55 -18.08
C TRP A 965 -1.51 28.86 -18.60
N ASP A 966 -1.30 29.83 -17.70
CA ASP A 966 -0.80 31.18 -18.05
C ASP A 966 0.73 31.30 -17.91
N SER A 967 1.42 30.34 -17.26
CA SER A 967 2.88 30.38 -17.05
C SER A 967 3.65 29.37 -17.92
N ASN A 968 4.08 29.80 -19.10
CA ASN A 968 5.23 29.26 -19.86
C ASN A 968 5.21 27.77 -20.29
N ALA A 969 4.29 27.36 -21.16
CA ALA A 969 4.53 26.33 -22.19
C ALA A 969 3.37 26.36 -23.19
N GLY A 970 3.62 26.17 -24.49
CA GLY A 970 2.61 26.26 -25.54
C GLY A 970 1.54 25.14 -25.48
N LEU A 971 0.62 25.24 -24.52
CA LEU A 971 -0.42 24.27 -24.23
C LEU A 971 -1.74 24.66 -24.91
N ASP A 972 -1.83 24.52 -26.23
CA ASP A 972 -3.08 24.82 -26.98
C ASP A 972 -3.66 23.60 -27.72
N VAL A 973 -2.99 22.44 -27.67
CA VAL A 973 -3.49 21.14 -28.19
C VAL A 973 -2.93 19.95 -27.39
N GLU A 974 -1.72 20.09 -26.82
CA GLU A 974 -1.05 19.05 -26.02
C GLU A 974 -1.62 18.86 -24.60
N TYR A 975 -2.35 19.85 -24.08
CA TYR A 975 -2.80 19.88 -22.69
C TYR A 975 -3.64 18.66 -22.29
N PHE A 976 -4.56 18.21 -23.15
CA PHE A 976 -5.35 16.99 -22.94
C PHE A 976 -4.72 15.73 -23.57
N LYS A 977 -3.76 15.89 -24.49
CA LYS A 977 -2.98 14.75 -25.01
C LYS A 977 -2.00 14.22 -23.97
N ASN A 978 -1.53 15.07 -23.06
CA ASN A 978 -0.60 14.73 -21.99
C ASN A 978 -1.28 14.34 -20.67
N THR A 979 -2.62 14.36 -20.59
CA THR A 979 -3.37 13.97 -19.36
C THR A 979 -3.61 12.47 -19.27
N VAL A 980 -3.31 11.74 -20.33
CA VAL A 980 -3.28 10.29 -20.36
C VAL A 980 -1.99 9.87 -21.05
N THR A 981 -1.35 8.83 -20.54
CA THR A 981 -0.18 8.21 -21.17
C THR A 981 -0.47 7.98 -22.65
N ASN A 982 0.43 8.45 -23.52
CA ASN A 982 0.33 8.16 -24.94
C ASN A 982 0.67 6.69 -25.14
N TYR A 983 -0.31 5.81 -24.95
CA TYR A 983 -0.12 4.37 -25.12
C TYR A 983 0.47 4.04 -26.49
N GLY A 984 0.18 4.83 -27.53
CA GLY A 984 0.78 4.68 -28.85
C GLY A 984 2.30 4.90 -28.94
N GLU A 985 2.95 5.40 -27.88
CA GLU A 985 4.42 5.56 -27.78
C GLU A 985 5.00 4.73 -26.61
N GLU A 986 4.16 3.97 -25.88
CA GLU A 986 4.62 3.08 -24.82
C GLU A 986 5.15 1.78 -25.45
N PRO A 987 6.44 1.42 -25.27
CA PRO A 987 7.03 0.25 -25.91
C PRO A 987 6.28 -1.05 -25.58
N GLU A 988 5.74 -1.13 -24.36
CA GLU A 988 4.94 -2.27 -23.90
C GLU A 988 3.66 -2.41 -24.73
N TYR A 989 2.93 -1.30 -24.90
CA TYR A 989 1.73 -1.26 -25.74
C TYR A 989 2.02 -1.52 -27.22
N GLU A 990 3.07 -0.90 -27.78
CA GLU A 990 3.48 -1.17 -29.16
C GLU A 990 3.79 -2.65 -29.38
N SER A 991 4.48 -3.28 -28.43
CA SER A 991 4.83 -4.71 -28.52
C SER A 991 3.63 -5.65 -28.41
N TRP A 992 2.53 -5.22 -27.79
CA TRP A 992 1.25 -5.94 -27.84
C TRP A 992 0.56 -5.75 -29.20
N VAL A 993 0.59 -4.55 -29.76
CA VAL A 993 -0.05 -4.21 -31.06
C VAL A 993 0.67 -4.84 -32.25
N ASP A 994 1.96 -5.17 -32.13
CA ASP A 994 2.72 -5.86 -33.19
C ASP A 994 3.02 -7.34 -32.92
N GLY A 995 2.64 -7.85 -31.73
CA GLY A 995 2.80 -9.24 -31.31
C GLY A 995 4.22 -9.62 -30.88
N THR A 996 5.12 -8.66 -30.69
CA THR A 996 6.50 -8.89 -30.27
C THR A 996 6.70 -8.96 -28.75
N TYR A 997 5.66 -8.70 -27.94
CA TYR A 997 5.75 -8.79 -26.49
C TYR A 997 6.20 -10.18 -26.03
N ASN A 998 7.28 -10.24 -25.26
CA ASN A 998 7.80 -11.48 -24.71
C ASN A 998 7.16 -11.78 -23.34
N TRP A 999 6.33 -12.81 -23.26
CA TRP A 999 5.68 -13.25 -22.02
C TRP A 999 6.49 -14.31 -21.24
N ASP A 1000 7.82 -14.22 -21.25
CA ASP A 1000 8.64 -14.86 -20.22
C ASP A 1000 8.24 -14.20 -18.89
N ARG A 1001 7.23 -14.73 -18.18
CA ARG A 1001 6.59 -14.04 -17.06
C ARG A 1001 7.55 -13.75 -15.91
N PRO A 1002 7.73 -12.46 -15.59
CA PRO A 1002 7.36 -11.85 -14.29
C PRO A 1002 6.54 -10.55 -14.53
N ALA A 1003 5.82 -9.91 -13.60
CA ALA A 1003 5.24 -10.21 -12.29
C ALA A 1003 3.87 -9.47 -12.23
N LYS A 1004 3.22 -9.43 -11.06
CA LYS A 1004 1.91 -8.78 -10.80
C LYS A 1004 1.89 -7.28 -11.03
#